data_AF-A0AA35J2V5-F1
#
_entry.id   AF-A0AA35J2V5-F1
#
_cell.length_a   1.000
_cell.length_b   1.000
_cell.length_c   1.000
_cell.angle_alpha   90.00
_cell.angle_beta   90.00
_cell.angle_gamma   90.00
#
_symmetry.space_group_name_H-M   'P 1'
#
loop_
_entity.id
_entity.type
_entity.pdbx_description
1 polymer ?
#
loop_
_entity_poly.entity_id
_entity_poly.type
_entity_poly.pdbx_seq_one_letter_code
_entity_poly.pdbx_strand_id
1 'polypeptide(L)'
;MDNEEVNEKYLRSLFKNVRMHVDDHLTSGHIHDEDAHITFRCFLAGIHHKFRKVLEGLLLKQEEMHRKNNYDHIDDAVIPLLLKLLWSQIHEPVFQWFECWFCKIVRLDSKHRFRLFGQFHKKMVYFFKTTHRYYYDIIECFFAKYDMNSVVPHDIFTKLNLVQVTSEKIVLDATNPLKFSIVISLQRCLINIGSAHSYKAILDKPSGKTKRFGDFKKSIRYLTIASLCLPSVGDTYLQLAKIYQNTGKFSSYLFELVRGSLVRIPSKYALNSLKGFILTPDFPERKLLIKKVEKPFSNHPIGRQLLFENRLILQLSSVLEHIMVPDLSSTSCTPHRWLLKEHLQAAVSEHHLEHMNAILEILTTVIGGFDLMFTDEEGKEQRRKLKYVHLSKRQVSFLDFSFDFIVSIIDIVIKPSWQKNVEDFQYLAIIRLLICWIKSYRSILQYAHRHRKFCTSLALLLNDLINSPLNYPKDLSNHRPRRNYYFEEDIMFREFSCINFALTDFNDDLVYSSPNMVNNIIGYPLSTEKRSLKEVGILRIKAIIFSGMKFLEKNDTDIKWNVSKYTFDLVSAKTTERHQMTLSEISSKINIKPQQKQSDSSKRVEHSANQPLQKRAKIITVTELETHFANVRQAYNSPLENKKKDLPNSAKHAVQQEEDVTGSLCSSISAYSDEANVSVQVPETPISKGK
;
A
#
# COMPACT_ATOMS: atom_id res chain seq x y z
N MET A 1 -38.69 -0.10 -13.09
CA MET A 1 -38.00 -0.56 -11.86
C MET A 1 -38.25 0.55 -10.85
N ASP A 2 -39.51 0.67 -10.44
CA ASP A 2 -40.00 1.90 -9.83
C ASP A 2 -40.40 1.48 -8.42
N ASN A 3 -39.54 1.79 -7.44
CA ASN A 3 -39.72 1.72 -5.97
C ASN A 3 -38.77 0.83 -5.14
N GLU A 4 -37.79 0.12 -5.72
CA GLU A 4 -36.74 -0.51 -4.88
C GLU A 4 -35.58 0.47 -4.62
N GLU A 5 -35.31 0.74 -3.35
CA GLU A 5 -34.16 1.55 -2.94
C GLU A 5 -32.85 0.81 -3.25
N VAL A 6 -32.10 1.31 -4.23
CA VAL A 6 -30.79 0.76 -4.60
C VAL A 6 -29.79 1.08 -3.49
N ASN A 7 -29.58 0.11 -2.61
CA ASN A 7 -28.58 0.15 -1.53
C ASN A 7 -27.52 -0.95 -1.71
N GLU A 8 -26.53 -1.00 -0.82
CA GLU A 8 -25.45 -1.99 -0.86
C GLU A 8 -25.96 -3.44 -0.86
N LYS A 9 -26.95 -3.77 -0.02
CA LYS A 9 -27.50 -5.13 0.10
C LYS A 9 -28.19 -5.56 -1.20
N TYR A 10 -28.98 -4.67 -1.79
CA TYR A 10 -29.62 -4.89 -3.08
C TYR A 10 -28.58 -5.13 -4.18
N LEU A 11 -27.56 -4.28 -4.30
CA LEU A 11 -26.50 -4.45 -5.29
C LEU A 11 -25.79 -5.80 -5.14
N ARG A 12 -25.41 -6.19 -3.93
CA ARG A 12 -24.74 -7.48 -3.69
C ARG A 12 -25.60 -8.67 -4.09
N SER A 13 -26.89 -8.65 -3.77
CA SER A 13 -27.83 -9.69 -4.19
C SER A 13 -27.99 -9.75 -5.72
N LEU A 14 -28.16 -8.59 -6.36
CA LEU A 14 -28.27 -8.49 -7.82
C LEU A 14 -27.04 -9.04 -8.52
N PHE A 15 -25.83 -8.68 -8.07
CA PHE A 15 -24.59 -9.17 -8.65
C PHE A 15 -24.35 -10.66 -8.40
N LYS A 16 -24.82 -11.22 -7.28
CA LYS A 16 -24.78 -12.66 -7.04
C LYS A 16 -25.61 -13.42 -8.09
N ASN A 17 -26.80 -12.93 -8.42
CA ASN A 17 -27.64 -13.56 -9.46
C ASN A 17 -27.01 -13.43 -10.85
N VAL A 18 -26.49 -12.24 -11.19
CA VAL A 18 -25.80 -12.02 -12.46
C VAL A 18 -24.54 -12.90 -12.58
N ARG A 19 -23.81 -13.11 -11.48
CA ARG A 19 -22.63 -13.98 -11.43
C ARG A 19 -22.96 -15.42 -11.84
N MET A 20 -24.08 -15.97 -11.36
CA MET A 20 -24.52 -17.33 -11.73
C MET A 20 -24.73 -17.44 -13.25
N HIS A 21 -25.45 -16.48 -13.85
CA HIS A 21 -25.65 -16.47 -15.31
C HIS A 21 -24.35 -16.30 -16.11
N VAL A 22 -23.40 -15.50 -15.60
CA VAL A 22 -22.06 -15.41 -16.20
C VAL A 22 -21.39 -16.79 -16.16
N ASP A 23 -21.41 -17.47 -15.03
CA ASP A 23 -20.78 -18.78 -14.87
C ASP A 23 -21.43 -19.86 -15.75
N ASP A 24 -22.75 -19.84 -15.92
CA ASP A 24 -23.47 -20.73 -16.87
C ASP A 24 -22.93 -20.54 -18.30
N HIS A 25 -22.80 -19.28 -18.74
CA HIS A 25 -22.21 -18.99 -20.05
C HIS A 25 -20.75 -19.44 -20.17
N LEU A 26 -19.94 -19.26 -19.12
CA LEU A 26 -18.51 -19.61 -19.13
C LEU A 26 -18.26 -21.12 -19.06
N THR A 27 -19.14 -21.89 -18.42
CA THR A 27 -19.01 -23.34 -18.20
C THR A 27 -19.65 -24.20 -19.29
N SER A 28 -20.57 -23.65 -20.07
CA SER A 28 -21.33 -24.35 -21.13
C SER A 28 -20.50 -25.06 -22.23
N GLY A 29 -19.16 -25.02 -22.21
CA GLY A 29 -18.30 -25.84 -23.07
C GLY A 29 -18.22 -25.40 -24.54
N HIS A 30 -19.06 -24.46 -24.97
CA HIS A 30 -19.21 -23.97 -26.34
C HIS A 30 -18.10 -23.00 -26.81
N ILE A 31 -16.85 -23.26 -26.44
CA ILE A 31 -15.68 -22.40 -26.72
C ILE A 31 -15.55 -22.06 -28.22
N HIS A 32 -15.90 -23.02 -29.07
CA HIS A 32 -15.82 -22.94 -30.52
C HIS A 32 -17.13 -22.55 -31.20
N ASP A 33 -18.24 -22.54 -30.48
CA ASP A 33 -19.54 -22.20 -31.01
C ASP A 33 -19.63 -20.69 -31.26
N GLU A 34 -20.13 -20.31 -32.42
CA GLU A 34 -20.35 -18.93 -32.79
C GLU A 34 -21.65 -18.40 -32.18
N ASP A 35 -22.68 -19.24 -32.06
CA ASP A 35 -24.00 -18.89 -31.51
C ASP A 35 -23.94 -18.68 -30.00
N ALA A 36 -23.21 -19.52 -29.28
CA ALA A 36 -22.96 -19.32 -27.84
C ALA A 36 -22.19 -18.01 -27.58
N HIS A 37 -21.25 -17.66 -28.46
CA HIS A 37 -20.53 -16.40 -28.35
C HIS A 37 -21.42 -15.19 -28.65
N ILE A 38 -22.29 -15.27 -29.65
CA ILE A 38 -23.28 -14.23 -29.96
C ILE A 38 -24.21 -14.03 -28.75
N THR A 39 -24.73 -15.12 -28.18
CA THR A 39 -25.60 -15.07 -27.00
C THR A 39 -24.90 -14.39 -25.82
N PHE A 40 -23.65 -14.76 -25.54
CA PHE A 40 -22.85 -14.13 -24.49
C PHE A 40 -22.60 -12.65 -24.75
N ARG A 41 -22.36 -12.25 -26.01
CA ARG A 41 -22.21 -10.83 -26.38
C ARG A 41 -23.49 -10.04 -26.13
N CYS A 42 -24.65 -10.58 -26.50
CA CYS A 42 -25.94 -9.95 -26.27
C CYS A 42 -26.23 -9.80 -24.77
N PHE A 43 -25.93 -10.84 -23.98
CA PHE A 43 -26.03 -10.82 -22.53
C PHE A 43 -25.16 -9.72 -21.91
N LEU A 44 -23.88 -9.63 -22.29
CA LEU A 44 -22.97 -8.58 -21.82
C LEU A 44 -23.44 -7.17 -22.20
N ALA A 45 -23.93 -6.99 -23.42
CA ALA A 45 -24.47 -5.70 -23.86
C ALA A 45 -25.70 -5.30 -23.03
N GLY A 46 -26.59 -6.25 -22.73
CA GLY A 46 -27.74 -6.04 -21.84
C GLY A 46 -27.32 -5.66 -20.42
N ILE A 47 -26.31 -6.34 -19.87
CA ILE A 47 -25.70 -6.03 -18.57
C ILE A 47 -25.13 -4.61 -18.54
N HIS A 48 -24.32 -4.25 -19.54
CA HIS A 48 -23.73 -2.92 -19.64
C HIS A 48 -24.81 -1.84 -19.74
N HIS A 49 -25.84 -2.05 -20.56
CA HIS A 49 -26.95 -1.12 -20.67
C HIS A 49 -27.69 -0.97 -19.33
N LYS A 50 -28.04 -2.08 -18.68
CA LYS A 50 -28.74 -2.09 -17.40
C LYS A 50 -27.95 -1.35 -16.31
N PHE A 51 -26.68 -1.68 -16.12
CA PHE A 51 -25.87 -1.05 -15.08
C PHE A 51 -25.48 0.40 -15.40
N ARG A 52 -25.40 0.79 -16.67
CA ARG A 52 -25.30 2.20 -17.06
C ARG A 52 -26.54 2.97 -16.63
N LYS A 53 -27.74 2.42 -16.85
CA LYS A 53 -28.99 3.05 -16.41
C LYS A 53 -29.10 3.17 -14.89
N VAL A 54 -28.67 2.14 -14.16
CA VAL A 54 -28.59 2.20 -12.69
C VAL A 54 -27.62 3.29 -12.24
N LEU A 55 -26.44 3.37 -12.85
CA LEU A 55 -25.46 4.41 -12.54
C LEU A 55 -26.00 5.82 -12.82
N GLU A 56 -26.61 6.04 -13.99
CA GLU A 56 -27.25 7.31 -14.35
C GLU A 56 -28.33 7.71 -13.33
N GLY A 57 -29.18 6.76 -12.93
CA GLY A 57 -30.21 6.99 -11.92
C GLY A 57 -29.64 7.34 -10.54
N LEU A 58 -28.59 6.64 -10.10
CA LEU A 58 -27.91 6.92 -8.83
C LEU A 58 -27.28 8.32 -8.83
N LEU A 59 -26.59 8.70 -9.91
CA LEU A 59 -25.99 10.03 -10.06
C LEU A 59 -27.05 11.13 -10.05
N LEU A 60 -28.17 10.95 -10.78
CA LEU A 60 -29.26 11.92 -10.81
C LEU A 60 -29.90 12.09 -9.42
N LYS A 61 -30.14 10.99 -8.69
CA LYS A 61 -30.68 11.03 -7.32
C LYS A 61 -29.72 11.81 -6.40
N GLN A 62 -28.43 11.54 -6.49
CA GLN A 62 -27.40 12.21 -5.71
C GLN A 62 -27.29 13.72 -6.03
N GLU A 63 -27.37 14.10 -7.32
CA GLU A 63 -27.39 15.50 -7.77
C GLU A 63 -28.65 16.25 -7.31
N GLU A 64 -29.81 15.59 -7.29
CA GLU A 64 -31.06 16.17 -6.81
C GLU A 64 -31.02 16.41 -5.29
N MET A 65 -30.48 15.45 -4.52
CA MET A 65 -30.27 15.61 -3.08
C MET A 65 -29.32 16.76 -2.77
N HIS A 66 -28.25 16.92 -3.56
CA HIS A 66 -27.35 18.07 -3.46
C HIS A 66 -28.08 19.38 -3.74
N ARG A 67 -28.88 19.47 -4.82
CA ARG A 67 -29.67 20.68 -5.13
C ARG A 67 -30.68 21.05 -4.04
N LYS A 68 -31.20 20.06 -3.32
CA LYS A 68 -32.14 20.23 -2.21
C LYS A 68 -31.47 20.46 -0.85
N ASN A 69 -30.13 20.54 -0.79
CA ASN A 69 -29.34 20.60 0.45
C ASN A 69 -29.66 19.45 1.45
N ASN A 70 -30.14 18.30 0.95
CA ASN A 70 -30.50 17.15 1.77
C ASN A 70 -29.34 16.15 1.82
N TYR A 71 -28.28 16.52 2.54
CA TYR A 71 -27.02 15.78 2.56
C TYR A 71 -27.05 14.50 3.42
N ASP A 72 -28.04 14.35 4.30
CA ASP A 72 -28.14 13.20 5.22
C ASP A 72 -28.48 11.86 4.52
N HIS A 73 -28.77 11.90 3.21
CA HIS A 73 -29.20 10.72 2.43
C HIS A 73 -28.29 10.41 1.24
N ILE A 74 -27.14 11.09 1.12
CA ILE A 74 -26.16 10.76 0.08
C ILE A 74 -25.36 9.54 0.55
N ASP A 75 -25.63 8.39 -0.05
CA ASP A 75 -24.79 7.20 0.14
C ASP A 75 -23.58 7.27 -0.81
N ASP A 76 -22.45 7.70 -0.25
CA ASP A 76 -21.22 7.94 -1.00
C ASP A 76 -20.58 6.65 -1.56
N ALA A 77 -21.01 5.48 -1.07
CA ALA A 77 -20.38 4.19 -1.34
C ALA A 77 -21.06 3.37 -2.44
N VAL A 78 -22.34 3.59 -2.73
CA VAL A 78 -23.12 2.77 -3.70
C VAL A 78 -22.49 2.78 -5.10
N ILE A 79 -22.13 3.96 -5.61
CA ILE A 79 -21.61 4.10 -6.97
C ILE A 79 -20.22 3.42 -7.09
N PRO A 80 -19.24 3.71 -6.20
CA PRO A 80 -18.00 2.95 -6.15
C PRO A 80 -18.20 1.43 -6.03
N LEU A 81 -19.15 0.99 -5.22
CA LEU A 81 -19.46 -0.42 -5.01
C LEU A 81 -20.00 -1.07 -6.29
N LEU A 82 -20.93 -0.42 -6.98
CA LEU A 82 -21.45 -0.87 -8.27
C LEU A 82 -20.31 -1.15 -9.27
N LEU A 83 -19.37 -0.20 -9.41
CA LEU A 83 -18.24 -0.35 -10.32
C LEU A 83 -17.25 -1.44 -9.88
N LYS A 84 -17.08 -1.63 -8.57
CA LYS A 84 -16.27 -2.70 -7.99
C LYS A 84 -16.89 -4.07 -8.26
N LEU A 85 -18.19 -4.23 -8.00
CA LEU A 85 -18.91 -5.50 -8.21
C LEU A 85 -19.00 -5.85 -9.69
N LEU A 86 -19.21 -4.86 -10.57
CA LEU A 86 -19.19 -5.08 -12.02
C LEU A 86 -17.85 -5.64 -12.49
N TRP A 87 -16.75 -5.15 -11.92
CA TRP A 87 -15.44 -5.69 -12.20
C TRP A 87 -15.27 -7.11 -11.64
N SER A 88 -15.44 -7.29 -10.33
CA SER A 88 -15.09 -8.54 -9.64
C SER A 88 -16.03 -9.70 -9.94
N GLN A 89 -17.30 -9.43 -10.26
CA GLN A 89 -18.32 -10.48 -10.47
C GLN A 89 -18.56 -10.78 -11.96
N ILE A 90 -18.15 -9.89 -12.87
CA ILE A 90 -18.42 -10.06 -14.30
C ILE A 90 -17.13 -9.95 -15.10
N HIS A 91 -16.49 -8.77 -15.12
CA HIS A 91 -15.41 -8.54 -16.07
C HIS A 91 -14.14 -9.34 -15.79
N GLU A 92 -13.68 -9.37 -14.54
CA GLU A 92 -12.49 -10.12 -14.14
C GLU A 92 -12.67 -11.64 -14.34
N PRO A 93 -13.78 -12.27 -13.92
CA PRO A 93 -14.01 -13.69 -14.23
C PRO A 93 -14.01 -14.03 -15.72
N VAL A 94 -14.58 -13.17 -16.57
CA VAL A 94 -14.56 -13.39 -18.03
C VAL A 94 -13.14 -13.28 -18.58
N PHE A 95 -12.32 -12.35 -18.08
CA PHE A 95 -10.89 -12.29 -18.43
C PHE A 95 -10.12 -13.52 -17.94
N GLN A 96 -10.39 -14.01 -16.73
CA GLN A 96 -9.79 -15.24 -16.19
C GLN A 96 -10.18 -16.46 -17.03
N TRP A 97 -11.41 -16.53 -17.51
CA TRP A 97 -11.83 -17.56 -18.46
C TRP A 97 -11.05 -17.50 -19.78
N PHE A 98 -10.84 -16.30 -20.33
CA PHE A 98 -9.95 -16.14 -21.50
C PHE A 98 -8.51 -16.55 -21.20
N GLU A 99 -8.01 -16.31 -19.99
CA GLU A 99 -6.68 -16.76 -19.56
C GLU A 99 -6.59 -18.29 -19.52
N CYS A 100 -7.58 -18.98 -18.95
CA CYS A 100 -7.66 -20.43 -18.96
C CYS A 100 -7.69 -21.00 -20.39
N TRP A 101 -8.48 -20.38 -21.29
CA TRP A 101 -8.53 -20.78 -22.70
C TRP A 101 -7.18 -20.54 -23.40
N PHE A 102 -6.55 -19.40 -23.15
CA PHE A 102 -5.22 -19.08 -23.68
C PHE A 102 -4.16 -20.09 -23.23
N CYS A 103 -4.17 -20.51 -21.96
CA CYS A 103 -3.27 -21.55 -21.46
C CYS A 103 -3.43 -22.89 -22.18
N LYS A 104 -4.68 -23.26 -22.53
CA LYS A 104 -4.94 -24.46 -23.36
C LYS A 104 -4.36 -24.29 -24.76
N ILE A 105 -4.53 -23.13 -25.39
CA ILE A 105 -4.00 -22.83 -26.74
C ILE A 105 -2.46 -22.89 -26.78
N VAL A 106 -1.77 -22.31 -25.79
CA VAL A 106 -0.30 -22.26 -25.74
C VAL A 106 0.33 -23.66 -25.70
N ARG A 107 -0.40 -24.66 -25.17
CA ARG A 107 0.04 -26.07 -25.08
C ARG A 107 -0.13 -26.85 -26.39
N LEU A 108 -0.85 -26.32 -27.39
CA LEU A 108 -1.10 -27.00 -28.66
C LEU A 108 0.06 -26.88 -29.65
N ASP A 109 0.13 -27.80 -30.62
CA ASP A 109 1.08 -27.74 -31.74
C ASP A 109 0.92 -26.48 -32.61
N SER A 110 1.99 -26.08 -33.30
CA SER A 110 2.10 -24.79 -34.02
C SER A 110 0.95 -24.50 -34.98
N LYS A 111 0.54 -25.49 -35.80
CA LYS A 111 -0.54 -25.34 -36.79
C LYS A 111 -1.91 -25.14 -36.15
N HIS A 112 -2.25 -25.95 -35.14
CA HIS A 112 -3.51 -25.87 -34.40
C HIS A 112 -3.58 -24.60 -33.54
N ARG A 113 -2.45 -24.21 -32.94
CA ARG A 113 -2.28 -23.00 -32.15
C ARG A 113 -2.62 -21.75 -32.95
N PHE A 114 -2.11 -21.61 -34.18
CA PHE A 114 -2.35 -20.42 -34.99
C PHE A 114 -3.83 -20.19 -35.29
N ARG A 115 -4.54 -21.24 -35.77
CA ARG A 115 -5.97 -21.15 -36.12
C ARG A 115 -6.84 -20.83 -34.90
N LEU A 116 -6.66 -21.57 -33.80
CA LEU A 116 -7.45 -21.37 -32.58
C LEU A 116 -7.13 -20.05 -31.89
N PHE A 117 -5.87 -19.62 -31.95
CA PHE A 117 -5.48 -18.31 -31.43
C PHE A 117 -6.18 -17.17 -32.18
N GLY A 118 -6.33 -17.25 -33.51
CA GLY A 118 -7.07 -16.24 -34.28
C GLY A 118 -8.53 -16.09 -33.82
N GLN A 119 -9.24 -17.19 -33.63
CA GLN A 119 -10.62 -17.20 -33.13
C GLN A 119 -10.71 -16.64 -31.70
N PHE A 120 -9.87 -17.16 -30.81
CA PHE A 120 -9.73 -16.68 -29.44
C PHE A 120 -9.47 -15.17 -29.39
N HIS A 121 -8.49 -14.69 -30.16
CA HIS A 121 -8.04 -13.31 -30.13
C HIS A 121 -9.13 -12.36 -30.62
N LYS A 122 -9.90 -12.73 -31.66
CA LYS A 122 -11.06 -11.95 -32.11
C LYS A 122 -12.08 -11.77 -30.99
N LYS A 123 -12.47 -12.86 -30.30
CA LYS A 123 -13.44 -12.85 -29.19
C LYS A 123 -12.92 -12.04 -27.98
N MET A 124 -11.66 -12.27 -27.59
CA MET A 124 -11.01 -11.58 -26.47
C MET A 124 -10.87 -10.07 -26.72
N VAL A 125 -10.41 -9.66 -27.91
CA VAL A 125 -10.24 -8.24 -28.25
C VAL A 125 -11.58 -7.52 -28.31
N TYR A 126 -12.63 -8.18 -28.81
CA TYR A 126 -13.99 -7.61 -28.78
C TYR A 126 -14.44 -7.33 -27.33
N PHE A 127 -14.29 -8.33 -26.45
CA PHE A 127 -14.64 -8.17 -25.03
C PHE A 127 -13.83 -7.04 -24.38
N PHE A 128 -12.52 -7.04 -24.57
CA PHE A 128 -11.64 -5.98 -24.09
C PHE A 128 -12.11 -4.58 -24.54
N LYS A 129 -12.41 -4.40 -25.83
CA LYS A 129 -12.85 -3.10 -26.38
C LYS A 129 -14.16 -2.64 -25.75
N THR A 130 -15.12 -3.55 -25.59
CA THR A 130 -16.43 -3.27 -25.00
C THR A 130 -16.28 -2.86 -23.53
N THR A 131 -15.52 -3.63 -22.74
CA THR A 131 -15.23 -3.33 -21.33
C THR A 131 -14.45 -2.02 -21.17
N HIS A 132 -13.45 -1.76 -22.02
CA HIS A 132 -12.72 -0.49 -22.01
C HIS A 132 -13.66 0.69 -22.28
N ARG A 133 -14.47 0.63 -23.36
CA ARG A 133 -15.39 1.71 -23.71
C ARG A 133 -16.40 1.95 -22.60
N TYR A 134 -16.92 0.89 -21.97
CA TYR A 134 -17.85 1.02 -20.84
C TYR A 134 -17.31 1.92 -19.73
N TYR A 135 -16.10 1.67 -19.24
CA TYR A 135 -15.50 2.47 -18.16
C TYR A 135 -15.03 3.84 -18.64
N TYR A 136 -14.53 3.94 -19.87
CA TYR A 136 -14.05 5.21 -20.42
C TYR A 136 -15.21 6.19 -20.67
N ASP A 137 -16.38 5.71 -21.12
CA ASP A 137 -17.60 6.52 -21.25
C ASP A 137 -18.04 7.12 -19.90
N ILE A 138 -17.86 6.39 -18.80
CA ILE A 138 -18.16 6.89 -17.46
C ILE A 138 -17.20 8.02 -17.10
N ILE A 139 -15.92 7.88 -17.44
CA ILE A 139 -14.91 8.94 -17.25
C ILE A 139 -15.27 10.18 -18.10
N GLU A 140 -15.62 9.98 -19.38
CA GLU A 140 -16.10 11.05 -20.27
C GLU A 140 -17.32 11.76 -19.67
N CYS A 141 -18.29 11.00 -19.14
CA CYS A 141 -19.49 11.52 -18.49
C CYS A 141 -19.15 12.36 -17.25
N PHE A 142 -18.30 11.86 -16.35
CA PHE A 142 -17.86 12.60 -15.18
C PHE A 142 -17.13 13.89 -15.56
N PHE A 143 -16.23 13.82 -16.53
CA PHE A 143 -15.48 14.98 -16.99
C PHE A 143 -16.37 16.03 -17.68
N ALA A 144 -17.41 15.61 -18.39
CA ALA A 144 -18.36 16.51 -19.02
C ALA A 144 -19.24 17.24 -17.99
N LYS A 145 -19.70 16.52 -16.94
CA LYS A 145 -20.69 17.04 -15.98
C LYS A 145 -20.09 17.79 -14.79
N TYR A 146 -18.93 17.39 -14.30
CA TYR A 146 -18.35 17.89 -13.05
C TYR A 146 -17.05 18.65 -13.29
N ASP A 147 -16.89 19.78 -12.61
CA ASP A 147 -15.60 20.46 -12.48
C ASP A 147 -14.83 19.86 -11.30
N MET A 148 -13.77 19.15 -11.63
CA MET A 148 -12.92 18.40 -10.70
C MET A 148 -11.59 19.11 -10.41
N ASN A 149 -11.34 20.33 -10.90
CA ASN A 149 -10.02 20.97 -10.83
C ASN A 149 -9.51 21.22 -9.38
N SER A 150 -10.44 21.34 -8.44
CA SER A 150 -10.19 21.47 -6.99
C SER A 150 -9.76 20.16 -6.30
N VAL A 151 -9.88 19.01 -6.99
CA VAL A 151 -9.71 17.67 -6.38
C VAL A 151 -8.86 16.73 -7.20
N VAL A 152 -8.84 16.91 -8.52
CA VAL A 152 -8.03 16.16 -9.48
C VAL A 152 -7.25 17.16 -10.32
N PRO A 153 -5.91 17.01 -10.42
CA PRO A 153 -5.04 17.79 -11.29
C PRO A 153 -5.53 17.89 -12.73
N HIS A 154 -5.56 19.09 -13.32
CA HIS A 154 -5.97 19.27 -14.71
C HIS A 154 -5.12 18.43 -15.68
N ASP A 155 -3.82 18.32 -15.43
CA ASP A 155 -2.87 17.53 -16.23
C ASP A 155 -3.23 16.04 -16.30
N ILE A 156 -3.98 15.52 -15.32
CA ILE A 156 -4.48 14.14 -15.37
C ILE A 156 -5.51 13.99 -16.49
N PHE A 157 -6.40 14.96 -16.69
CA PHE A 157 -7.39 14.92 -17.77
C PHE A 157 -6.73 15.03 -19.15
N THR A 158 -5.68 15.86 -19.27
CA THR A 158 -4.85 15.91 -20.48
C THR A 158 -4.22 14.55 -20.78
N LYS A 159 -3.68 13.84 -19.77
CA LYS A 159 -3.12 12.49 -19.93
C LYS A 159 -4.16 11.43 -20.31
N LEU A 160 -5.44 11.69 -20.00
CA LEU A 160 -6.58 10.87 -20.39
C LEU A 160 -7.14 11.25 -21.77
N ASN A 161 -6.54 12.21 -22.48
CA ASN A 161 -7.00 12.77 -23.76
C ASN A 161 -8.40 13.39 -23.67
N LEU A 162 -8.77 13.95 -22.53
CA LEU A 162 -10.04 14.64 -22.33
C LEU A 162 -9.83 16.14 -22.57
N VAL A 163 -10.55 16.70 -23.54
CA VAL A 163 -10.47 18.12 -23.90
C VAL A 163 -11.64 18.86 -23.25
N GLN A 164 -11.36 19.97 -22.58
CA GLN A 164 -12.35 20.75 -21.88
C GLN A 164 -13.36 21.34 -22.87
N VAL A 165 -14.62 20.91 -22.76
CA VAL A 165 -15.74 21.51 -23.49
C VAL A 165 -16.34 22.60 -22.60
N THR A 166 -16.47 23.82 -23.13
CA THR A 166 -17.08 25.00 -22.50
C THR A 166 -18.56 24.74 -22.22
N SER A 167 -18.85 24.09 -21.11
CA SER A 167 -20.19 23.82 -20.60
C SER A 167 -20.23 24.19 -19.12
N GLU A 168 -21.39 24.60 -18.63
CA GLU A 168 -21.61 24.79 -17.20
C GLU A 168 -21.48 23.43 -16.49
N LYS A 169 -20.58 23.36 -15.51
CA LYS A 169 -20.27 22.12 -14.76
C LYS A 169 -20.57 22.30 -13.28
N ILE A 170 -20.95 21.21 -12.62
CA ILE A 170 -21.11 21.17 -11.16
C ILE A 170 -19.73 21.15 -10.52
N VAL A 171 -19.38 22.18 -9.75
CA VAL A 171 -18.08 22.29 -9.07
C VAL A 171 -18.01 21.32 -7.89
N LEU A 172 -16.99 20.46 -7.88
CA LEU A 172 -16.71 19.51 -6.81
C LEU A 172 -15.63 20.06 -5.87
N ASP A 173 -15.95 21.06 -5.07
CA ASP A 173 -15.02 21.62 -4.08
C ASP A 173 -15.05 20.85 -2.74
N ALA A 174 -14.45 21.42 -1.70
CA ALA A 174 -14.40 20.80 -0.36
C ALA A 174 -15.78 20.73 0.34
N THR A 175 -16.77 21.47 -0.14
CA THR A 175 -18.13 21.54 0.44
C THR A 175 -19.09 20.55 -0.22
N ASN A 176 -18.77 20.07 -1.42
CA ASN A 176 -19.63 19.17 -2.18
C ASN A 176 -19.45 17.70 -1.73
N PRO A 177 -20.45 17.05 -1.11
CA PRO A 177 -20.36 15.64 -0.68
C PRO A 177 -20.15 14.65 -1.85
N LEU A 178 -20.65 14.97 -3.05
CA LEU A 178 -20.52 14.11 -4.24
C LEU A 178 -19.06 13.91 -4.68
N LYS A 179 -18.17 14.81 -4.26
CA LYS A 179 -16.74 14.72 -4.50
C LYS A 179 -16.19 13.32 -4.22
N PHE A 180 -16.56 12.72 -3.09
CA PHE A 180 -16.01 11.42 -2.71
C PHE A 180 -16.49 10.32 -3.65
N SER A 181 -17.80 10.21 -3.89
CA SER A 181 -18.34 9.24 -4.84
C SER A 181 -17.72 9.37 -6.23
N ILE A 182 -17.62 10.59 -6.76
CA ILE A 182 -17.10 10.81 -8.11
C ILE A 182 -15.60 10.49 -8.20
N VAL A 183 -14.78 10.97 -7.26
CA VAL A 183 -13.33 10.73 -7.29
C VAL A 183 -13.00 9.25 -7.08
N ILE A 184 -13.69 8.56 -6.16
CA ILE A 184 -13.50 7.12 -5.95
C ILE A 184 -13.97 6.34 -7.19
N SER A 185 -15.08 6.75 -7.82
CA SER A 185 -15.60 6.10 -9.02
C SER A 185 -14.68 6.30 -10.23
N LEU A 186 -14.16 7.51 -10.44
CA LEU A 186 -13.14 7.82 -11.43
C LEU A 186 -11.92 6.91 -11.22
N GLN A 187 -11.44 6.82 -9.99
CA GLN A 187 -10.31 5.96 -9.65
C GLN A 187 -10.60 4.48 -9.91
N ARG A 188 -11.80 3.99 -9.60
CA ARG A 188 -12.21 2.61 -9.89
C ARG A 188 -12.26 2.33 -11.39
N CYS A 189 -12.79 3.26 -12.19
CA CYS A 189 -12.75 3.15 -13.66
C CYS A 189 -11.30 3.07 -14.17
N LEU A 190 -10.40 3.90 -13.66
CA LEU A 190 -8.98 3.88 -14.04
C LEU A 190 -8.30 2.55 -13.69
N ILE A 191 -8.55 2.02 -12.49
CA ILE A 191 -8.06 0.68 -12.08
C ILE A 191 -8.57 -0.38 -13.06
N ASN A 192 -9.88 -0.42 -13.31
CA ASN A 192 -10.51 -1.43 -14.15
C ASN A 192 -10.00 -1.38 -15.60
N ILE A 193 -9.83 -0.18 -16.17
CA ILE A 193 -9.23 0.01 -17.49
C ILE A 193 -7.75 -0.44 -17.48
N GLY A 194 -7.00 -0.08 -16.44
CA GLY A 194 -5.63 -0.54 -16.24
C GLY A 194 -5.52 -2.06 -16.23
N SER A 195 -6.36 -2.73 -15.45
CA SER A 195 -6.43 -4.18 -15.35
C SER A 195 -6.86 -4.83 -16.67
N ALA A 196 -7.85 -4.28 -17.38
CA ALA A 196 -8.25 -4.77 -18.70
C ALA A 196 -7.09 -4.71 -19.72
N HIS A 197 -6.30 -3.62 -19.70
CA HIS A 197 -5.10 -3.51 -20.51
C HIS A 197 -4.01 -4.53 -20.12
N SER A 198 -3.90 -4.85 -18.83
CA SER A 198 -2.98 -5.87 -18.32
C SER A 198 -3.35 -7.25 -18.86
N TYR A 199 -4.63 -7.65 -18.73
CA TYR A 199 -5.14 -8.88 -19.32
C TYR A 199 -4.90 -8.95 -20.82
N LYS A 200 -5.22 -7.88 -21.55
CA LYS A 200 -4.97 -7.82 -23.00
C LYS A 200 -3.49 -8.06 -23.32
N ALA A 201 -2.56 -7.42 -22.61
CA ALA A 201 -1.12 -7.58 -22.85
C ALA A 201 -0.64 -9.04 -22.59
N ILE A 202 -1.21 -9.69 -21.57
CA ILE A 202 -0.93 -11.11 -21.27
C ILE A 202 -1.45 -12.00 -22.42
N LEU A 203 -2.65 -11.73 -22.92
CA LEU A 203 -3.36 -12.59 -23.87
C LEU A 203 -3.04 -12.29 -25.36
N ASP A 204 -2.36 -11.18 -25.67
CA ASP A 204 -2.10 -10.72 -27.04
C ASP A 204 -1.09 -11.58 -27.83
N LYS A 205 -0.21 -12.33 -27.15
CA LYS A 205 0.87 -13.10 -27.81
C LYS A 205 0.94 -14.52 -27.23
N PRO A 206 0.76 -15.58 -28.05
CA PRO A 206 0.78 -16.99 -27.61
C PRO A 206 2.21 -17.48 -27.36
N SER A 207 2.84 -16.91 -26.34
CA SER A 207 4.20 -17.25 -25.92
C SER A 207 4.19 -17.56 -24.42
N GLY A 208 4.79 -18.68 -24.04
CA GLY A 208 5.08 -19.02 -22.65
C GLY A 208 6.29 -18.27 -22.06
N LYS A 209 6.89 -17.33 -22.79
CA LYS A 209 7.99 -16.50 -22.30
C LYS A 209 7.43 -15.39 -21.40
N THR A 210 8.23 -15.00 -20.39
CA THR A 210 7.98 -13.82 -19.56
C THR A 210 7.69 -12.61 -20.43
N LYS A 211 6.64 -11.86 -20.09
CA LYS A 211 6.22 -10.68 -20.86
C LYS A 211 7.20 -9.53 -20.63
N ARG A 212 7.37 -8.66 -21.62
CA ARG A 212 8.27 -7.50 -21.48
C ARG A 212 7.53 -6.39 -20.74
N PHE A 213 8.25 -5.64 -19.91
CA PHE A 213 7.67 -4.49 -19.20
C PHE A 213 6.99 -3.48 -20.13
N GLY A 214 7.57 -3.24 -21.31
CA GLY A 214 7.00 -2.35 -22.33
C GLY A 214 5.65 -2.80 -22.89
N ASP A 215 5.31 -4.10 -22.84
CA ASP A 215 4.00 -4.59 -23.29
C ASP A 215 2.86 -4.03 -22.41
N PHE A 216 3.15 -3.64 -21.17
CA PHE A 216 2.18 -3.13 -20.19
C PHE A 216 2.09 -1.60 -20.13
N LYS A 217 2.75 -0.86 -21.03
CA LYS A 217 2.85 0.62 -20.97
C LYS A 217 1.49 1.32 -20.77
N LYS A 218 0.44 0.85 -21.46
CA LYS A 218 -0.92 1.43 -21.33
C LYS A 218 -1.56 1.11 -19.98
N SER A 219 -1.40 -0.11 -19.48
CA SER A 219 -1.93 -0.54 -18.18
C SER A 219 -1.29 0.27 -17.05
N ILE A 220 0.05 0.35 -17.05
CA ILE A 220 0.83 1.13 -16.08
C ILE A 220 0.40 2.60 -16.11
N ARG A 221 0.22 3.21 -17.30
CA ARG A 221 -0.27 4.59 -17.41
C ARG A 221 -1.55 4.83 -16.62
N TYR A 222 -2.58 3.98 -16.79
CA TYR A 222 -3.85 4.15 -16.09
C TYR A 222 -3.73 3.90 -14.58
N LEU A 223 -2.96 2.89 -14.18
CA LEU A 223 -2.73 2.58 -12.76
C LEU A 223 -1.91 3.67 -12.04
N THR A 224 -0.92 4.26 -12.71
CA THR A 224 -0.19 5.42 -12.18
C THR A 224 -1.12 6.62 -12.03
N ILE A 225 -2.02 6.88 -12.99
CA ILE A 225 -3.01 7.95 -12.83
C ILE A 225 -3.94 7.64 -11.64
N ALA A 226 -4.40 6.39 -11.50
CA ALA A 226 -5.24 5.98 -10.37
C ALA A 226 -4.55 6.20 -9.01
N SER A 227 -3.25 5.90 -8.88
CA SER A 227 -2.49 6.14 -7.63
C SER A 227 -2.21 7.62 -7.37
N LEU A 228 -2.13 8.45 -8.41
CA LEU A 228 -2.05 9.90 -8.27
C LEU A 228 -3.37 10.52 -7.83
N CYS A 229 -4.51 10.02 -8.32
CA CYS A 229 -5.84 10.49 -7.91
C CYS A 229 -6.17 10.08 -6.47
N LEU A 230 -5.99 8.79 -6.14
CA LEU A 230 -6.35 8.26 -4.82
C LEU A 230 -5.30 7.22 -4.33
N PRO A 231 -4.18 7.69 -3.75
CA PRO A 231 -3.07 6.86 -3.27
C PRO A 231 -3.42 6.00 -2.05
N SER A 232 -4.55 6.27 -1.39
CA SER A 232 -4.98 5.57 -0.18
C SER A 232 -5.50 4.15 -0.45
N VAL A 233 -5.78 3.80 -1.70
CA VAL A 233 -6.46 2.54 -2.06
C VAL A 233 -5.45 1.47 -2.51
N GLY A 234 -5.38 0.38 -1.75
CA GLY A 234 -4.44 -0.71 -1.95
C GLY A 234 -4.62 -1.49 -3.25
N ASP A 235 -5.84 -1.51 -3.80
CA ASP A 235 -6.16 -2.27 -5.03
C ASP A 235 -5.35 -1.78 -6.24
N THR A 236 -5.00 -0.49 -6.34
CA THR A 236 -4.16 0.02 -7.42
C THR A 236 -2.78 -0.64 -7.40
N TYR A 237 -2.16 -0.68 -6.22
CA TYR A 237 -0.84 -1.26 -6.01
C TYR A 237 -0.87 -2.78 -6.21
N LEU A 238 -1.95 -3.46 -5.82
CA LEU A 238 -2.15 -4.89 -6.15
C LEU A 238 -2.11 -5.14 -7.67
N GLN A 239 -2.76 -4.31 -8.47
CA GLN A 239 -2.75 -4.48 -9.93
C GLN A 239 -1.38 -4.18 -10.54
N LEU A 240 -0.64 -3.19 -9.99
CA LEU A 240 0.75 -2.95 -10.36
C LEU A 240 1.63 -4.16 -10.01
N ALA A 241 1.47 -4.75 -8.82
CA ALA A 241 2.17 -5.97 -8.41
C ALA A 241 1.93 -7.11 -9.41
N LYS A 242 0.68 -7.38 -9.82
CA LYS A 242 0.36 -8.40 -10.84
C LYS A 242 1.12 -8.17 -12.16
N ILE A 243 1.35 -6.92 -12.57
CA ILE A 243 2.16 -6.60 -13.77
C ILE A 243 3.64 -6.93 -13.53
N TYR A 244 4.18 -6.52 -12.38
CA TYR A 244 5.59 -6.79 -12.04
C TYR A 244 5.88 -8.28 -11.88
N GLN A 245 4.92 -9.05 -11.37
CA GLN A 245 4.95 -10.51 -11.37
C GLN A 245 5.10 -11.07 -12.79
N ASN A 246 4.22 -10.65 -13.72
CA ASN A 246 4.22 -11.12 -15.11
C ASN A 246 5.48 -10.72 -15.90
N THR A 247 6.13 -9.64 -15.50
CA THR A 247 7.39 -9.17 -16.11
C THR A 247 8.63 -9.70 -15.41
N GLY A 248 8.46 -10.31 -14.23
CA GLY A 248 9.54 -10.90 -13.46
C GLY A 248 10.42 -9.93 -12.69
N LYS A 249 9.93 -8.71 -12.43
CA LYS A 249 10.61 -7.69 -11.61
C LYS A 249 10.18 -7.84 -10.16
N PHE A 250 10.85 -8.72 -9.41
CA PHE A 250 10.39 -9.11 -8.08
C PHE A 250 10.56 -8.03 -7.00
N SER A 251 11.51 -7.11 -7.18
CA SER A 251 11.75 -5.96 -6.30
C SER A 251 10.52 -5.05 -6.28
N SER A 252 10.10 -4.60 -7.47
CA SER A 252 8.87 -3.83 -7.66
C SER A 252 7.62 -4.62 -7.28
N TYR A 253 7.57 -5.93 -7.56
CA TYR A 253 6.45 -6.78 -7.13
C TYR A 253 6.24 -6.74 -5.60
N LEU A 254 7.31 -6.96 -4.82
CA LEU A 254 7.24 -6.93 -3.36
C LEU A 254 6.91 -5.53 -2.84
N PHE A 255 7.54 -4.50 -3.41
CA PHE A 255 7.24 -3.12 -3.07
C PHE A 255 5.76 -2.79 -3.25
N GLU A 256 5.18 -3.11 -4.39
CA GLU A 256 3.77 -2.85 -4.68
C GLU A 256 2.83 -3.66 -3.78
N LEU A 257 3.17 -4.90 -3.43
CA LEU A 257 2.41 -5.68 -2.45
C LEU A 257 2.44 -5.07 -1.05
N VAL A 258 3.61 -4.62 -0.59
CA VAL A 258 3.79 -3.94 0.69
C VAL A 258 2.97 -2.66 0.71
N ARG A 259 3.03 -1.86 -0.37
CA ARG A 259 2.21 -0.66 -0.55
C ARG A 259 0.72 -0.98 -0.52
N GLY A 260 0.28 -1.96 -1.31
CA GLY A 260 -1.11 -2.39 -1.34
C GLY A 260 -1.63 -2.87 0.02
N SER A 261 -0.75 -3.41 0.86
CA SER A 261 -1.09 -3.93 2.19
C SER A 261 -1.07 -2.86 3.30
N LEU A 262 -0.32 -1.77 3.10
CA LEU A 262 0.02 -0.80 4.14
C LEU A 262 -0.29 0.65 3.71
N VAL A 263 -1.32 0.83 2.89
CA VAL A 263 -1.97 2.13 2.67
C VAL A 263 -3.20 2.27 3.56
N ARG A 264 -3.79 3.47 3.62
CA ARG A 264 -4.96 3.76 4.49
C ARG A 264 -6.15 2.83 4.26
N ILE A 265 -6.42 2.45 3.01
CA ILE A 265 -7.46 1.47 2.64
C ILE A 265 -6.75 0.25 2.03
N PRO A 266 -6.27 -0.69 2.86
CA PRO A 266 -5.42 -1.78 2.41
C PRO A 266 -6.20 -2.81 1.58
N SER A 267 -5.50 -3.48 0.66
CA SER A 267 -6.04 -4.60 -0.10
C SER A 267 -5.71 -5.91 0.61
N LYS A 268 -6.75 -6.65 1.02
CA LYS A 268 -6.60 -7.98 1.64
C LYS A 268 -5.86 -8.96 0.73
N TYR A 269 -6.08 -8.87 -0.59
CA TYR A 269 -5.40 -9.73 -1.57
C TYR A 269 -3.90 -9.41 -1.67
N ALA A 270 -3.51 -8.13 -1.62
CA ALA A 270 -2.09 -7.77 -1.59
C ALA A 270 -1.39 -8.36 -0.36
N LEU A 271 -2.05 -8.27 0.80
CA LEU A 271 -1.55 -8.85 2.05
C LEU A 271 -1.40 -10.36 1.96
N ASN A 272 -2.40 -11.06 1.39
CA ASN A 272 -2.36 -12.50 1.23
C ASN A 272 -1.25 -12.94 0.26
N SER A 273 -1.08 -12.26 -0.88
CA SER A 273 0.01 -12.53 -1.82
C SER A 273 1.38 -12.28 -1.19
N LEU A 274 1.51 -11.24 -0.36
CA LEU A 274 2.75 -10.94 0.36
C LEU A 274 3.09 -12.00 1.40
N LYS A 275 2.10 -12.41 2.21
CA LYS A 275 2.24 -13.51 3.17
C LYS A 275 2.61 -14.82 2.46
N GLY A 276 1.96 -15.15 1.35
CA GLY A 276 2.29 -16.32 0.55
C GLY A 276 3.74 -16.27 0.06
N PHE A 277 4.18 -15.14 -0.50
CA PHE A 277 5.55 -15.01 -1.01
C PHE A 277 6.62 -15.16 0.09
N ILE A 278 6.43 -14.53 1.25
CA ILE A 278 7.43 -14.53 2.33
C ILE A 278 7.37 -15.83 3.15
N LEU A 279 6.17 -16.25 3.55
CA LEU A 279 5.99 -17.29 4.58
C LEU A 279 5.73 -18.69 4.01
N THR A 280 5.54 -18.82 2.69
CA THR A 280 5.28 -20.10 2.04
C THR A 280 6.39 -20.39 1.02
N PRO A 281 7.38 -21.25 1.33
CA PRO A 281 8.45 -21.63 0.40
C PRO A 281 7.92 -22.15 -0.94
N ASP A 282 6.79 -22.88 -0.89
CA ASP A 282 6.18 -23.49 -2.05
C ASP A 282 5.35 -22.54 -2.92
N PHE A 283 5.26 -21.26 -2.55
CA PHE A 283 4.45 -20.27 -3.26
C PHE A 283 4.92 -20.13 -4.72
N PRO A 284 4.02 -20.13 -5.73
CA PRO A 284 4.39 -20.24 -7.15
C PRO A 284 5.41 -19.18 -7.60
N GLU A 285 5.25 -17.95 -7.14
CA GLU A 285 6.09 -16.79 -7.45
C GLU A 285 7.49 -16.95 -6.85
N ARG A 286 7.59 -17.54 -5.65
CA ARG A 286 8.87 -17.85 -5.01
C ARG A 286 9.58 -19.00 -5.73
N LYS A 287 8.85 -20.05 -6.15
CA LYS A 287 9.40 -21.11 -7.03
C LYS A 287 9.92 -20.54 -8.35
N LEU A 288 9.20 -19.59 -8.94
CA LEU A 288 9.62 -18.93 -10.18
C LEU A 288 10.89 -18.10 -9.97
N LEU A 289 11.00 -17.39 -8.84
CA LEU A 289 12.21 -16.65 -8.47
C LEU A 289 13.42 -17.58 -8.34
N ILE A 290 13.29 -18.68 -7.58
CA ILE A 290 14.36 -19.69 -7.39
C ILE A 290 14.83 -20.22 -8.76
N LYS A 291 13.91 -20.67 -9.60
CA LYS A 291 14.20 -21.15 -10.96
C LYS A 291 14.89 -20.11 -11.85
N LYS A 292 14.69 -18.83 -11.59
CA LYS A 292 15.38 -17.76 -12.33
C LYS A 292 16.80 -17.59 -11.81
N VAL A 293 17.01 -17.58 -10.50
CA VAL A 293 18.35 -17.46 -9.89
C VAL A 293 19.25 -18.65 -10.27
N GLU A 294 18.70 -19.85 -10.38
CA GLU A 294 19.42 -21.08 -10.77
C GLU A 294 19.82 -21.12 -12.26
N LYS A 295 19.21 -20.31 -13.12
CA LYS A 295 19.53 -20.31 -14.55
C LYS A 295 20.86 -19.58 -14.80
N PRO A 296 21.75 -20.13 -15.65
CA PRO A 296 22.93 -19.40 -16.09
C PRO A 296 22.48 -18.17 -16.89
N PHE A 297 22.70 -16.97 -16.32
CA PHE A 297 22.38 -15.72 -17.00
C PHE A 297 23.44 -15.37 -18.04
N SER A 298 23.01 -14.75 -19.13
CA SER A 298 23.92 -14.13 -20.10
C SER A 298 24.79 -13.07 -19.42
N ASN A 299 26.06 -12.94 -19.83
CA ASN A 299 26.99 -11.89 -19.39
C ASN A 299 26.55 -10.44 -19.71
N HIS A 300 25.35 -10.24 -20.25
CA HIS A 300 24.78 -8.95 -20.59
C HIS A 300 24.42 -8.13 -19.33
N PRO A 301 24.67 -6.80 -19.28
CA PRO A 301 24.44 -5.95 -18.10
C PRO A 301 23.05 -6.07 -17.47
N ILE A 302 21.98 -5.95 -18.27
CA ILE A 302 20.58 -6.13 -17.81
C ILE A 302 20.34 -7.50 -17.14
N GLY A 303 21.01 -8.56 -17.62
CA GLY A 303 20.91 -9.90 -17.04
C GLY A 303 21.60 -9.99 -15.67
N ARG A 304 22.74 -9.32 -15.51
CA ARG A 304 23.47 -9.24 -14.23
C ARG A 304 22.69 -8.44 -13.20
N GLN A 305 22.07 -7.32 -13.59
CA GLN A 305 21.18 -6.55 -12.73
C GLN A 305 20.05 -7.38 -12.15
N LEU A 306 19.29 -8.06 -13.01
CA LEU A 306 18.16 -8.88 -12.57
C LEU A 306 18.61 -10.04 -11.68
N LEU A 307 19.78 -10.62 -11.94
CA LEU A 307 20.35 -11.67 -11.10
C LEU A 307 20.71 -11.13 -9.70
N PHE A 308 21.32 -9.95 -9.61
CA PHE A 308 21.59 -9.28 -8.34
C PHE A 308 20.29 -9.05 -7.54
N GLU A 309 19.30 -8.39 -8.15
CA GLU A 309 18.03 -8.09 -7.49
C GLU A 309 17.35 -9.36 -7.00
N ASN A 310 17.28 -10.39 -7.84
CA ASN A 310 16.67 -11.67 -7.51
C ASN A 310 17.38 -12.40 -6.36
N ARG A 311 18.73 -12.36 -6.32
CA ARG A 311 19.52 -12.90 -5.21
C ARG A 311 19.22 -12.16 -3.92
N LEU A 312 19.23 -10.82 -3.94
CA LEU A 312 18.94 -10.02 -2.77
C LEU A 312 17.54 -10.30 -2.21
N ILE A 313 16.53 -10.41 -3.08
CA ILE A 313 15.15 -10.71 -2.69
C ILE A 313 15.01 -12.12 -2.12
N LEU A 314 15.68 -13.11 -2.72
CA LEU A 314 15.65 -14.48 -2.22
C LEU A 314 16.27 -14.57 -0.82
N GLN A 315 17.42 -13.92 -0.63
CA GLN A 315 18.09 -13.85 0.68
C GLN A 315 17.24 -13.09 1.71
N LEU A 316 16.65 -11.95 1.33
CA LEU A 316 15.74 -11.21 2.19
C LEU A 316 14.55 -12.09 2.60
N SER A 317 13.92 -12.78 1.66
CA SER A 317 12.76 -13.63 1.92
C SER A 317 13.10 -14.77 2.89
N SER A 318 14.27 -15.39 2.73
CA SER A 318 14.77 -16.43 3.64
C SER A 318 15.01 -15.90 5.06
N VAL A 319 15.61 -14.71 5.19
CA VAL A 319 15.80 -14.07 6.50
C VAL A 319 14.46 -13.74 7.15
N LEU A 320 13.53 -13.16 6.39
CA LEU A 320 12.21 -12.78 6.88
C LEU A 320 11.38 -14.00 7.32
N GLU A 321 11.38 -15.07 6.53
CA GLU A 321 10.73 -16.34 6.88
C GLU A 321 11.24 -16.87 8.21
N HIS A 322 12.56 -16.96 8.39
CA HIS A 322 13.18 -17.47 9.61
C HIS A 322 12.85 -16.62 10.85
N ILE A 323 12.78 -15.29 10.70
CA ILE A 323 12.43 -14.38 11.81
C ILE A 323 10.93 -14.46 12.15
N MET A 324 10.06 -14.51 11.13
CA MET A 324 8.62 -14.43 11.31
C MET A 324 7.99 -15.78 11.69
N VAL A 325 8.53 -16.89 11.16
CA VAL A 325 7.99 -18.24 11.36
C VAL A 325 9.11 -19.25 11.63
N PRO A 326 9.70 -19.23 12.84
CA PRO A 326 10.83 -20.11 13.18
C PRO A 326 10.50 -21.59 13.03
N ASP A 327 9.25 -21.97 13.30
CA ASP A 327 8.76 -23.36 13.34
C ASP A 327 8.62 -24.00 11.93
N LEU A 328 8.51 -23.18 10.87
CA LEU A 328 8.45 -23.64 9.47
C LEU A 328 9.81 -23.61 8.76
N SER A 329 10.80 -22.90 9.33
CA SER A 329 12.15 -22.89 8.76
C SER A 329 12.79 -24.26 9.02
N SER A 330 12.78 -25.12 8.00
CA SER A 330 13.41 -26.44 8.06
C SER A 330 14.85 -26.33 8.57
N THR A 331 15.21 -27.24 9.46
CA THR A 331 16.37 -27.32 10.37
C THR A 331 17.78 -27.35 9.74
N SER A 332 18.05 -26.74 8.58
CA SER A 332 19.37 -26.88 7.92
C SER A 332 20.05 -25.61 7.38
N CYS A 333 19.42 -24.43 7.41
CA CYS A 333 20.09 -23.20 6.99
C CYS A 333 19.77 -22.04 7.92
N THR A 334 20.67 -21.74 8.85
CA THR A 334 20.73 -20.40 9.43
C THR A 334 20.91 -19.40 8.28
N PRO A 335 19.96 -18.47 8.06
CA PRO A 335 20.05 -17.56 6.93
C PRO A 335 21.31 -16.71 7.08
N HIS A 336 22.14 -16.70 6.04
CA HIS A 336 23.40 -15.96 6.02
C HIS A 336 23.13 -14.45 5.89
N ARG A 337 22.80 -13.79 7.02
CA ARG A 337 22.54 -12.34 7.08
C ARG A 337 23.66 -11.51 6.46
N TRP A 338 24.91 -11.99 6.55
CA TRP A 338 26.09 -11.34 5.96
C TRP A 338 26.06 -11.32 4.42
N LEU A 339 25.37 -12.26 3.77
CA LEU A 339 25.33 -12.38 2.32
C LEU A 339 24.57 -11.22 1.67
N LEU A 340 23.59 -10.62 2.37
CA LEU A 340 22.93 -9.39 1.91
C LEU A 340 23.90 -8.22 1.79
N LYS A 341 24.82 -8.09 2.75
CA LYS A 341 25.87 -7.07 2.74
C LYS A 341 26.83 -7.32 1.57
N GLU A 342 27.24 -8.56 1.35
CA GLU A 342 28.13 -8.90 0.23
C GLU A 342 27.49 -8.65 -1.13
N HIS A 343 26.21 -9.02 -1.30
CA HIS A 343 25.47 -8.72 -2.51
C HIS A 343 25.40 -7.20 -2.76
N LEU A 344 25.15 -6.39 -1.72
CA LEU A 344 25.19 -4.93 -1.85
C LEU A 344 26.58 -4.43 -2.25
N GLN A 345 27.66 -4.95 -1.65
CA GLN A 345 29.04 -4.57 -1.99
C GLN A 345 29.39 -4.91 -3.45
N ALA A 346 28.98 -6.09 -3.91
CA ALA A 346 29.17 -6.51 -5.30
C ALA A 346 28.42 -5.58 -6.27
N ALA A 347 27.16 -5.27 -5.99
CA ALA A 347 26.34 -4.40 -6.84
C ALA A 347 26.88 -2.97 -6.95
N VAL A 348 27.36 -2.43 -5.83
CA VAL A 348 28.03 -1.14 -5.76
C VAL A 348 29.30 -1.16 -6.59
N SER A 349 30.13 -2.19 -6.46
CA SER A 349 31.40 -2.30 -7.21
C SER A 349 31.20 -2.41 -8.73
N GLU A 350 30.10 -2.99 -9.18
CA GLU A 350 29.84 -3.26 -10.60
C GLU A 350 29.05 -2.13 -11.30
N HIS A 351 27.92 -1.63 -10.74
CA HIS A 351 26.97 -0.79 -11.49
C HIS A 351 26.08 0.14 -10.61
N HIS A 352 26.69 0.90 -9.68
CA HIS A 352 26.03 1.77 -8.69
C HIS A 352 24.66 2.39 -9.00
N LEU A 353 24.42 2.89 -10.22
CA LEU A 353 23.21 3.66 -10.57
C LEU A 353 22.01 2.78 -10.94
N GLU A 354 22.25 1.60 -11.53
CA GLU A 354 21.17 0.80 -12.12
C GLU A 354 20.29 0.12 -11.05
N HIS A 355 20.79 0.00 -9.82
CA HIS A 355 20.15 -0.77 -8.74
C HIS A 355 19.40 0.07 -7.70
N MET A 356 19.46 1.41 -7.76
CA MET A 356 18.96 2.26 -6.68
C MET A 356 17.45 2.15 -6.44
N ASN A 357 16.66 1.97 -7.50
CA ASN A 357 15.22 1.71 -7.36
C ASN A 357 14.96 0.41 -6.59
N ALA A 358 15.65 -0.67 -6.95
CA ALA A 358 15.51 -1.96 -6.27
C ALA A 358 15.93 -1.87 -4.80
N ILE A 359 17.02 -1.15 -4.48
CA ILE A 359 17.46 -0.95 -3.10
C ILE A 359 16.39 -0.20 -2.28
N LEU A 360 15.80 0.86 -2.82
CA LEU A 360 14.71 1.60 -2.16
C LEU A 360 13.45 0.74 -1.98
N GLU A 361 13.06 -0.04 -2.99
CA GLU A 361 11.92 -0.95 -2.98
C GLU A 361 12.10 -2.08 -1.95
N ILE A 362 13.30 -2.66 -1.87
CA ILE A 362 13.66 -3.72 -0.91
C ILE A 362 13.72 -3.15 0.50
N LEU A 363 14.31 -1.96 0.69
CA LEU A 363 14.28 -1.29 1.99
C LEU A 363 12.84 -1.01 2.46
N THR A 364 11.97 -0.59 1.54
CA THR A 364 10.54 -0.40 1.86
C THR A 364 9.90 -1.70 2.31
N THR A 365 10.29 -2.83 1.71
CA THR A 365 9.81 -4.17 2.12
C THR A 365 10.28 -4.50 3.54
N VAL A 366 11.51 -4.17 3.91
CA VAL A 366 12.02 -4.33 5.29
C VAL A 366 11.23 -3.43 6.26
N ILE A 367 11.02 -2.15 5.92
CA ILE A 367 10.22 -1.21 6.71
C ILE A 367 8.79 -1.72 6.93
N GLY A 368 8.13 -2.17 5.86
CA GLY A 368 6.77 -2.70 5.90
C GLY A 368 6.68 -4.03 6.67
N GLY A 369 7.72 -4.86 6.60
CA GLY A 369 7.80 -6.13 7.31
C GLY A 369 7.59 -5.99 8.82
N PHE A 370 8.08 -4.90 9.44
CA PHE A 370 7.85 -4.63 10.87
C PHE A 370 6.36 -4.40 11.18
N ASP A 371 5.66 -3.61 10.35
CA ASP A 371 4.22 -3.36 10.51
C ASP A 371 3.39 -4.64 10.34
N LEU A 372 3.83 -5.55 9.46
CA LEU A 372 3.16 -6.81 9.19
C LEU A 372 3.31 -7.84 10.32
N MET A 373 4.21 -7.61 11.29
CA MET A 373 4.30 -8.43 12.50
C MET A 373 3.17 -8.17 13.49
N PHE A 374 2.38 -7.10 13.31
CA PHE A 374 1.20 -6.79 14.13
C PHE A 374 -0.05 -7.34 13.44
N THR A 375 -0.49 -8.53 13.86
CA THR A 375 -1.58 -9.26 13.19
C THR A 375 -2.96 -8.96 13.77
N ASP A 376 -3.05 -8.65 15.05
CA ASP A 376 -4.27 -8.32 15.77
C ASP A 376 -4.62 -6.82 15.65
N GLU A 377 -5.90 -6.48 15.81
CA GLU A 377 -6.36 -5.09 15.68
C GLU A 377 -5.82 -4.20 16.81
N GLU A 378 -5.74 -4.73 18.04
CA GLU A 378 -5.16 -4.00 19.16
C GLU A 378 -3.69 -3.66 18.93
N GLY A 379 -2.89 -4.65 18.49
CA GLY A 379 -1.48 -4.43 18.16
C GLY A 379 -1.33 -3.43 17.01
N LYS A 380 -2.18 -3.50 15.97
CA LYS A 380 -2.18 -2.51 14.89
C LYS A 380 -2.47 -1.10 15.40
N GLU A 381 -3.41 -0.92 16.31
CA GLU A 381 -3.76 0.41 16.82
C GLU A 381 -2.64 0.98 17.72
N GLN A 382 -2.05 0.13 18.57
CA GLN A 382 -1.07 0.55 19.57
C GLN A 382 0.38 0.59 19.06
N ARG A 383 0.71 -0.04 17.93
CA ARG A 383 2.09 -0.24 17.43
C ARG A 383 2.98 1.01 17.45
N ARG A 384 2.41 2.18 17.14
CA ARG A 384 3.16 3.45 17.09
C ARG A 384 3.51 4.00 18.47
N LYS A 385 2.65 3.74 19.47
CA LYS A 385 2.82 4.20 20.86
C LYS A 385 3.60 3.19 21.71
N LEU A 386 3.68 1.93 21.25
CA LEU A 386 4.38 0.84 21.91
C LEU A 386 5.84 1.20 22.22
N LYS A 387 6.28 0.94 23.46
CA LYS A 387 7.69 1.15 23.86
C LYS A 387 8.53 -0.05 23.46
N TYR A 388 9.83 0.18 23.27
CA TYR A 388 10.80 -0.86 22.91
C TYR A 388 10.77 -2.07 23.86
N VAL A 389 10.67 -1.82 25.18
CA VAL A 389 10.64 -2.87 26.22
C VAL A 389 9.46 -3.84 26.08
N HIS A 390 8.40 -3.43 25.37
CA HIS A 390 7.21 -4.26 25.15
C HIS A 390 7.23 -5.00 23.81
N LEU A 391 8.31 -4.89 23.03
CA LEU A 391 8.46 -5.70 21.82
C LEU A 391 8.74 -7.16 22.18
N SER A 392 8.18 -8.06 21.39
CA SER A 392 8.51 -9.49 21.47
C SER A 392 9.95 -9.76 21.02
N LYS A 393 10.53 -10.87 21.44
CA LYS A 393 11.87 -11.31 20.99
C LYS A 393 11.98 -11.37 19.45
N ARG A 394 10.91 -11.81 18.77
CA ARG A 394 10.85 -11.85 17.30
C ARG A 394 10.93 -10.45 16.70
N GLN A 395 10.16 -9.49 17.22
CA GLN A 395 10.20 -8.10 16.77
C GLN A 395 11.56 -7.43 17.03
N VAL A 396 12.21 -7.72 18.16
CA VAL A 396 13.57 -7.24 18.43
C VAL A 396 14.57 -7.84 17.43
N SER A 397 14.52 -9.15 17.17
CA SER A 397 15.40 -9.79 16.17
C SER A 397 15.18 -9.24 14.75
N PHE A 398 13.94 -8.88 14.41
CA PHE A 398 13.62 -8.20 13.17
C PHE A 398 14.28 -6.82 13.10
N LEU A 399 14.24 -6.04 14.18
CA LEU A 399 14.90 -4.73 14.25
C LEU A 399 16.42 -4.87 14.16
N ASP A 400 17.03 -5.86 14.83
CA ASP A 400 18.47 -6.15 14.72
C ASP A 400 18.88 -6.37 13.25
N PHE A 401 18.15 -7.25 12.56
CA PHE A 401 18.36 -7.48 11.14
C PHE A 401 18.16 -6.21 10.30
N SER A 402 17.05 -5.50 10.53
CA SER A 402 16.69 -4.30 9.75
C SER A 402 17.75 -3.22 9.88
N PHE A 403 18.23 -2.93 11.09
CA PHE A 403 19.21 -1.88 11.32
C PHE A 403 20.62 -2.28 10.83
N ASP A 404 21.03 -3.55 10.91
CA ASP A 404 22.27 -4.01 10.28
C ASP A 404 22.22 -3.85 8.74
N PHE A 405 21.07 -4.15 8.12
CA PHE A 405 20.86 -3.94 6.70
C PHE A 405 20.86 -2.44 6.33
N ILE A 406 20.19 -1.60 7.12
CA ILE A 406 20.16 -0.14 6.94
C ILE A 406 21.56 0.47 7.05
N VAL A 407 22.34 0.05 8.06
CA VAL A 407 23.75 0.46 8.20
C VAL A 407 24.55 0.10 6.96
N SER A 408 24.35 -1.11 6.44
CA SER A 408 25.01 -1.56 5.21
C SER A 408 24.65 -0.68 4.01
N ILE A 409 23.37 -0.29 3.86
CA ILE A 409 22.93 0.64 2.81
C ILE A 409 23.61 2.01 2.99
N ILE A 410 23.61 2.57 4.21
CA ILE A 410 24.20 3.89 4.46
C ILE A 410 25.69 3.87 4.12
N ASP A 411 26.45 2.91 4.64
CA ASP A 411 27.91 2.91 4.55
C ASP A 411 28.43 2.47 3.18
N ILE A 412 27.76 1.51 2.52
CA ILE A 412 28.23 0.92 1.26
C ILE A 412 27.62 1.64 0.04
N VAL A 413 26.37 2.10 0.13
CA VAL A 413 25.63 2.65 -1.02
C VAL A 413 25.55 4.17 -0.97
N ILE A 414 25.04 4.73 0.14
CA ILE A 414 24.70 6.16 0.19
C ILE A 414 25.95 7.01 0.39
N LYS A 415 26.71 6.77 1.45
CA LYS A 415 27.85 7.59 1.86
C LYS A 415 28.90 7.76 0.74
N PRO A 416 29.31 6.71 0.00
CA PRO A 416 30.33 6.86 -1.05
C PRO A 416 29.84 7.60 -2.31
N SER A 417 28.52 7.67 -2.54
CA SER A 417 27.97 7.99 -3.86
C SER A 417 26.98 9.16 -3.90
N TRP A 418 26.38 9.56 -2.78
CA TRP A 418 25.30 10.56 -2.77
C TRP A 418 25.72 11.90 -3.40
N GLN A 419 26.95 12.36 -3.17
CA GLN A 419 27.40 13.68 -3.60
C GLN A 419 27.53 13.78 -5.13
N LYS A 420 27.96 12.69 -5.77
CA LYS A 420 28.08 12.61 -7.23
C LYS A 420 26.71 12.46 -7.91
N ASN A 421 25.72 11.96 -7.18
CA ASN A 421 24.40 11.58 -7.69
C ASN A 421 23.28 12.34 -6.97
N VAL A 422 23.49 13.63 -6.67
CA VAL A 422 22.53 14.45 -5.92
C VAL A 422 21.20 14.66 -6.66
N GLU A 423 21.22 14.51 -7.99
CA GLU A 423 20.04 14.60 -8.86
C GLU A 423 19.23 13.30 -8.87
N ASP A 424 19.86 12.16 -8.57
CA ASP A 424 19.19 10.87 -8.41
C ASP A 424 18.51 10.81 -7.04
N PHE A 425 17.20 11.05 -7.04
CA PHE A 425 16.44 11.25 -5.82
C PHE A 425 16.57 10.10 -4.81
N GLN A 426 16.76 8.86 -5.29
CA GLN A 426 16.73 7.63 -4.49
C GLN A 426 17.76 7.66 -3.36
N TYR A 427 18.96 8.21 -3.59
CA TYR A 427 20.03 8.23 -2.58
C TYR A 427 19.60 8.97 -1.31
N LEU A 428 19.11 10.20 -1.47
CA LEU A 428 18.69 11.03 -0.35
C LEU A 428 17.28 10.66 0.13
N ALA A 429 16.40 10.19 -0.76
CA ALA A 429 15.07 9.70 -0.42
C ALA A 429 15.12 8.51 0.56
N ILE A 430 16.08 7.60 0.40
CA ILE A 430 16.31 6.48 1.34
C ILE A 430 16.50 7.03 2.77
N ILE A 431 17.34 8.04 2.94
CA ILE A 431 17.62 8.60 4.27
C ILE A 431 16.40 9.35 4.83
N ARG A 432 15.69 10.12 3.99
CA ARG A 432 14.44 10.79 4.36
C ARG A 432 13.38 9.79 4.85
N LEU A 433 13.20 8.70 4.10
CA LEU A 433 12.27 7.61 4.43
C LEU A 433 12.63 6.98 5.77
N LEU A 434 13.91 6.65 5.99
CA LEU A 434 14.41 6.06 7.22
C LEU A 434 14.14 6.93 8.44
N ILE A 435 14.50 8.21 8.40
CA ILE A 435 14.29 9.13 9.52
C ILE A 435 12.79 9.30 9.81
N CYS A 436 11.96 9.36 8.76
CA CYS A 436 10.51 9.43 8.93
C CYS A 436 9.89 8.16 9.48
N TRP A 437 10.39 6.98 9.10
CA TRP A 437 9.95 5.71 9.67
C TRP A 437 10.33 5.62 11.16
N ILE A 438 11.59 5.88 11.49
CA ILE A 438 12.12 5.81 12.87
C ILE A 438 11.30 6.69 13.81
N LYS A 439 11.03 7.95 13.44
CA LYS A 439 10.27 8.87 14.29
C LYS A 439 8.76 8.56 14.38
N SER A 440 8.23 7.71 13.48
CA SER A 440 6.81 7.34 13.46
C SER A 440 6.44 6.29 14.53
N TYR A 441 7.44 5.59 15.08
CA TYR A 441 7.24 4.54 16.08
C TYR A 441 8.11 4.79 17.30
N ARG A 442 7.48 4.83 18.48
CA ARG A 442 8.20 5.02 19.74
C ARG A 442 9.21 3.90 20.00
N SER A 443 8.84 2.65 19.70
CA SER A 443 9.70 1.48 19.88
C SER A 443 10.93 1.51 18.97
N ILE A 444 10.75 1.84 17.70
CA ILE A 444 11.83 1.93 16.70
C ILE A 444 12.76 3.10 17.03
N LEU A 445 12.22 4.27 17.40
CA LEU A 445 13.03 5.41 17.85
C LEU A 445 13.90 5.05 19.05
N GLN A 446 13.33 4.39 20.06
CA GLN A 446 14.06 3.94 21.25
C GLN A 446 15.14 2.91 20.91
N TYR A 447 14.86 1.98 20.01
CA TYR A 447 15.84 1.02 19.51
C TYR A 447 16.98 1.74 18.78
N ALA A 448 16.64 2.62 17.83
CA ALA A 448 17.59 3.35 17.00
C ALA A 448 18.55 4.20 17.83
N HIS A 449 18.06 4.90 18.87
CA HIS A 449 18.91 5.71 19.77
C HIS A 449 19.97 4.88 20.52
N ARG A 450 19.76 3.57 20.70
CA ARG A 450 20.69 2.66 21.38
C ARG A 450 21.56 1.86 20.40
N HIS A 451 21.22 1.89 19.11
CA HIS A 451 21.91 1.12 18.10
C HIS A 451 23.17 1.84 17.64
N ARG A 452 24.31 1.56 18.30
CA ARG A 452 25.60 2.25 18.10
C ARG A 452 26.04 2.31 16.64
N LYS A 453 26.00 1.19 15.90
CA LYS A 453 26.43 1.17 14.50
C LYS A 453 25.61 2.16 13.66
N PHE A 454 24.29 2.18 13.84
CA PHE A 454 23.40 3.07 13.11
C PHE A 454 23.65 4.53 13.45
N CYS A 455 23.77 4.86 14.75
CA CYS A 455 24.06 6.22 15.17
C CYS A 455 25.41 6.71 14.61
N THR A 456 26.44 5.86 14.60
CA THR A 456 27.75 6.16 14.00
C THR A 456 27.65 6.40 12.50
N SER A 457 27.04 5.48 11.74
CA SER A 457 26.89 5.62 10.28
C SER A 457 26.09 6.87 9.91
N LEU A 458 25.00 7.16 10.64
CA LEU A 458 24.22 8.38 10.44
C LEU A 458 25.02 9.65 10.78
N ALA A 459 25.75 9.67 11.89
CA ALA A 459 26.57 10.81 12.29
C ALA A 459 27.67 11.11 11.27
N LEU A 460 28.31 10.06 10.74
CA LEU A 460 29.31 10.19 9.68
C LEU A 460 28.69 10.74 8.38
N LEU A 461 27.52 10.22 7.97
CA LEU A 461 26.81 10.74 6.81
C LEU A 461 26.42 12.21 7.01
N LEU A 462 25.95 12.59 8.20
CA LEU A 462 25.60 13.99 8.51
C LEU A 462 26.82 14.90 8.46
N ASN A 463 27.98 14.44 8.93
CA ASN A 463 29.23 15.19 8.79
C ASN A 463 29.58 15.43 7.32
N ASP A 464 29.41 14.43 6.45
CA ASP A 464 29.64 14.57 5.01
C ASP A 464 28.66 15.56 4.37
N LEU A 465 27.37 15.49 4.73
CA LEU A 465 26.32 16.39 4.23
C LEU A 465 26.54 17.84 4.67
N ILE A 466 26.85 18.06 5.96
CA ILE A 466 27.06 19.40 6.54
C ILE A 466 28.29 20.07 5.93
N ASN A 467 29.37 19.31 5.70
CA ASN A 467 30.62 19.82 5.15
C ASN A 467 30.68 19.80 3.62
N SER A 468 29.61 19.35 2.96
CA SER A 468 29.54 19.32 1.51
C SER A 468 29.53 20.74 0.91
N PRO A 469 30.18 20.95 -0.25
CA PRO A 469 30.05 22.19 -1.01
C PRO A 469 28.61 22.49 -1.45
N LEU A 470 27.74 21.48 -1.51
CA LEU A 470 26.32 21.64 -1.85
C LEU A 470 25.49 22.26 -0.72
N ASN A 471 26.02 22.29 0.52
CA ASN A 471 25.39 22.89 1.68
C ASN A 471 25.98 24.28 2.00
N TYR A 472 26.41 25.03 0.98
CA TYR A 472 26.99 26.37 1.16
C TYR A 472 25.95 27.49 0.88
N PRO A 473 25.87 28.54 1.73
CA PRO A 473 26.53 28.68 3.03
C PRO A 473 25.99 27.65 4.03
N LYS A 474 26.82 27.20 4.99
CA LYS A 474 26.44 26.19 5.99
C LYS A 474 25.19 26.67 6.74
N ASP A 475 24.05 26.09 6.40
CA ASP A 475 22.75 26.44 6.96
C ASP A 475 22.30 25.34 7.92
N LEU A 476 22.48 25.61 9.22
CA LEU A 476 22.00 24.76 10.32
C LEU A 476 20.74 25.36 10.94
N SER A 477 19.74 25.61 10.09
CA SER A 477 18.42 26.09 10.53
C SER A 477 17.86 25.28 11.69
N ASN A 478 17.37 25.98 12.72
CA ASN A 478 16.63 25.39 13.84
C ASN A 478 15.18 25.04 13.48
N HIS A 479 14.76 25.34 12.26
CA HIS A 479 13.43 25.06 11.74
C HIS A 479 13.49 24.06 10.59
N ARG A 480 12.42 23.25 10.46
CA ARG A 480 12.24 22.37 9.31
C ARG A 480 12.29 23.18 8.01
N PRO A 481 12.98 22.69 6.97
CA PRO A 481 12.95 23.35 5.68
C PRO A 481 11.53 23.36 5.11
N ARG A 482 11.24 24.38 4.30
CA ARG A 482 9.97 24.54 3.58
C ARG A 482 10.17 24.21 2.10
N ARG A 483 9.07 23.87 1.44
CA ARG A 483 9.00 23.61 -0.01
C ARG A 483 7.60 23.93 -0.52
N ASN A 484 7.49 24.05 -1.84
CA ASN A 484 6.24 24.46 -2.51
C ASN A 484 5.47 23.27 -3.11
N TYR A 485 6.11 22.11 -3.27
CA TYR A 485 5.50 20.92 -3.87
C TYR A 485 6.17 19.64 -3.34
N TYR A 486 5.50 18.50 -3.55
CA TYR A 486 5.99 17.17 -3.17
C TYR A 486 7.04 16.66 -4.15
N PHE A 487 8.09 16.03 -3.62
CA PHE A 487 9.10 15.39 -4.45
C PHE A 487 8.72 13.94 -4.78
N GLU A 488 9.53 13.29 -5.62
CA GLU A 488 9.28 11.95 -6.15
C GLU A 488 8.99 10.93 -5.04
N GLU A 489 9.78 10.92 -3.97
CA GLU A 489 9.60 10.03 -2.83
C GLU A 489 8.37 10.35 -1.99
N ASP A 490 7.95 11.62 -1.91
CA ASP A 490 6.75 12.02 -1.19
C ASP A 490 5.49 11.53 -1.91
N ILE A 491 5.49 11.60 -3.24
CA ILE A 491 4.44 11.04 -4.09
C ILE A 491 4.48 9.52 -4.02
N MET A 492 5.68 8.95 -4.14
CA MET A 492 5.89 7.51 -4.05
C MET A 492 5.33 6.99 -2.74
N PHE A 493 5.67 7.54 -1.57
CA PHE A 493 5.24 7.04 -0.25
C PHE A 493 3.97 7.70 0.32
N ARG A 494 3.24 8.48 -0.48
CA ARG A 494 1.98 9.07 -0.03
C ARG A 494 1.02 7.98 0.44
N GLU A 495 0.36 8.24 1.57
CA GLU A 495 -0.55 7.31 2.23
C GLU A 495 0.08 6.02 2.76
N PHE A 496 1.41 5.91 2.84
CA PHE A 496 2.07 4.76 3.42
C PHE A 496 2.04 4.77 4.95
N SER A 497 1.42 3.75 5.57
CA SER A 497 1.15 3.72 7.01
C SER A 497 2.41 3.71 7.87
N CYS A 498 3.52 3.15 7.35
CA CYS A 498 4.79 3.04 8.06
C CYS A 498 5.48 4.39 8.30
N ILE A 499 5.04 5.46 7.64
CA ILE A 499 5.55 6.82 7.88
C ILE A 499 4.44 7.74 8.35
N ASN A 500 3.36 7.18 8.90
CA ASN A 500 2.15 7.94 9.25
C ASN A 500 1.60 8.75 8.06
N PHE A 501 1.52 8.09 6.89
CA PHE A 501 0.88 8.56 5.67
C PHE A 501 1.61 9.69 4.91
N ALA A 502 2.67 10.29 5.45
CA ALA A 502 3.46 11.32 4.79
C ALA A 502 4.90 11.43 5.32
N LEU A 503 5.83 11.89 4.48
CA LEU A 503 7.18 12.27 4.93
C LEU A 503 7.12 13.63 5.61
N THR A 504 7.23 13.64 6.94
CA THR A 504 7.01 14.85 7.77
C THR A 504 8.30 15.55 8.17
N ASP A 505 9.37 15.38 7.40
CA ASP A 505 10.67 16.03 7.59
C ASP A 505 10.70 17.48 7.07
N PHE A 506 9.86 17.79 6.09
CA PHE A 506 9.57 19.17 5.67
C PHE A 506 8.45 19.82 6.50
N ASN A 507 8.41 21.15 6.46
CA ASN A 507 7.19 21.91 6.71
C ASN A 507 6.48 22.19 5.38
N ASP A 508 5.33 21.54 5.20
CA ASP A 508 4.53 21.57 3.97
C ASP A 508 3.40 22.62 3.99
N ASP A 509 3.40 23.58 4.93
CA ASP A 509 2.37 24.64 5.01
C ASP A 509 2.15 25.34 3.64
N LEU A 510 3.23 25.64 2.91
CA LEU A 510 3.19 26.30 1.60
C LEU A 510 2.62 25.39 0.50
N VAL A 511 2.73 24.07 0.63
CA VAL A 511 2.14 23.12 -0.32
C VAL A 511 0.62 23.17 -0.21
N TYR A 512 0.09 23.19 1.02
CA TYR A 512 -1.34 23.15 1.30
C TYR A 512 -2.03 24.50 1.19
N SER A 513 -1.33 25.61 1.47
CA SER A 513 -1.89 26.96 1.32
C SER A 513 -1.89 27.48 -0.12
N SER A 514 -1.25 26.76 -1.06
CA SER A 514 -1.17 27.17 -2.46
C SER A 514 -2.52 26.98 -3.17
N PRO A 515 -2.98 27.93 -4.00
CA PRO A 515 -4.10 27.72 -4.91
C PRO A 515 -3.89 26.53 -5.87
N ASN A 516 -2.63 26.17 -6.13
CA ASN A 516 -2.24 25.04 -6.97
C ASN A 516 -1.98 23.74 -6.17
N MET A 517 -2.48 23.65 -4.94
CA MET A 517 -2.23 22.52 -4.01
C MET A 517 -2.35 21.16 -4.70
N VAL A 518 -3.44 20.95 -5.44
CA VAL A 518 -3.80 19.67 -6.07
C VAL A 518 -2.71 19.18 -7.03
N ASN A 519 -2.09 20.09 -7.79
CA ASN A 519 -0.97 19.80 -8.67
C ASN A 519 0.36 19.68 -7.88
N ASN A 520 0.54 20.50 -6.85
CA ASN A 520 1.75 20.50 -6.02
C ASN A 520 1.91 19.17 -5.24
N ILE A 521 0.82 18.56 -4.76
CA ILE A 521 0.85 17.27 -4.04
C ILE A 521 1.08 16.05 -4.94
N ILE A 522 1.03 16.21 -6.27
CA ILE A 522 1.37 15.16 -7.24
C ILE A 522 2.68 15.43 -7.99
N GLY A 523 3.44 16.47 -7.61
CA GLY A 523 4.73 16.79 -8.20
C GLY A 523 4.67 17.51 -9.54
N TYR A 524 3.55 18.18 -9.86
CA TYR A 524 3.40 18.98 -11.08
C TYR A 524 3.20 20.46 -10.74
N PRO A 525 4.17 21.12 -10.07
CA PRO A 525 4.06 22.55 -9.77
C PRO A 525 4.02 23.38 -11.05
N LEU A 526 3.62 24.65 -10.91
CA LEU A 526 3.73 25.62 -12.00
C LEU A 526 5.19 25.70 -12.49
N SER A 527 5.38 25.98 -13.78
CA SER A 527 6.72 26.09 -14.38
C SER A 527 7.59 27.13 -13.67
N THR A 528 6.99 28.18 -13.12
CA THR A 528 7.64 29.24 -12.32
C THR A 528 8.09 28.78 -10.94
N GLU A 529 7.47 27.73 -10.38
CA GLU A 529 7.77 27.17 -9.06
C GLU A 529 8.67 25.92 -9.13
N LYS A 530 8.78 25.32 -10.32
CA LYS A 530 9.56 24.10 -10.55
C LYS A 530 11.05 24.37 -10.39
N ARG A 531 11.67 23.63 -9.48
CA ARG A 531 13.10 23.72 -9.21
C ARG A 531 13.89 22.74 -10.08
N SER A 532 15.17 23.04 -10.29
CA SER A 532 16.11 22.10 -10.89
C SER A 532 16.31 20.87 -9.98
N LEU A 533 16.70 19.72 -10.56
CA LEU A 533 16.95 18.50 -9.80
C LEU A 533 18.01 18.70 -8.70
N LYS A 534 19.04 19.50 -9.00
CA LYS A 534 20.09 19.87 -8.04
C LYS A 534 19.54 20.67 -6.85
N GLU A 535 18.68 21.66 -7.08
CA GLU A 535 18.06 22.43 -5.99
C GLU A 535 17.12 21.58 -5.13
N VAL A 536 16.39 20.64 -5.75
CA VAL A 536 15.59 19.65 -5.01
C VAL A 536 16.52 18.78 -4.15
N GLY A 537 17.64 18.32 -4.71
CA GLY A 537 18.68 17.60 -3.96
C GLY A 537 19.21 18.38 -2.75
N ILE A 538 19.48 19.68 -2.91
CA ILE A 538 19.91 20.56 -1.80
C ILE A 538 18.82 20.66 -0.72
N LEU A 539 17.54 20.77 -1.09
CA LEU A 539 16.45 20.77 -0.11
C LEU A 539 16.36 19.44 0.66
N ARG A 540 16.60 18.31 -0.01
CA ARG A 540 16.68 16.99 0.66
C ARG A 540 17.83 16.96 1.67
N ILE A 541 19.01 17.49 1.30
CA ILE A 541 20.16 17.62 2.22
C ILE A 541 19.76 18.40 3.47
N LYS A 542 19.13 19.57 3.32
CA LYS A 542 18.67 20.39 4.46
C LYS A 542 17.68 19.63 5.36
N ALA A 543 16.74 18.89 4.78
CA ALA A 543 15.76 18.11 5.55
C ALA A 543 16.41 16.96 6.33
N ILE A 544 17.38 16.28 5.71
CA ILE A 544 18.17 15.21 6.35
C ILE A 544 19.03 15.78 7.47
N ILE A 545 19.75 16.89 7.24
CA ILE A 545 20.57 17.55 8.26
C ILE A 545 19.71 17.91 9.47
N PHE A 546 18.62 18.65 9.24
CA PHE A 546 17.72 19.07 10.32
C PHE A 546 17.19 17.87 11.13
N SER A 547 16.64 16.87 10.43
CA SER A 547 16.01 15.73 11.09
C SER A 547 17.03 14.81 11.78
N GLY A 548 18.19 14.62 11.17
CA GLY A 548 19.29 13.84 11.69
C GLY A 548 19.94 14.47 12.92
N MET A 549 20.13 15.80 12.93
CA MET A 549 20.59 16.52 14.12
C MET A 549 19.60 16.38 15.28
N LYS A 550 18.29 16.54 15.02
CA LYS A 550 17.25 16.36 16.03
C LYS A 550 17.16 14.94 16.58
N PHE A 551 17.45 13.94 15.74
CA PHE A 551 17.55 12.54 16.17
C PHE A 551 18.79 12.33 17.06
N LEU A 552 19.97 12.73 16.61
CA LEU A 552 21.22 12.53 17.36
C LEU A 552 21.29 13.36 18.65
N GLU A 553 20.52 14.44 18.80
CA GLU A 553 20.41 15.19 20.06
C GLU A 553 20.03 14.30 21.27
N LYS A 554 19.29 13.19 21.01
CA LYS A 554 18.75 12.29 22.05
C LYS A 554 19.30 10.86 21.96
N ASN A 555 20.40 10.65 21.24
CA ASN A 555 21.03 9.34 21.15
C ASN A 555 21.60 8.88 22.50
N ASP A 556 21.74 7.57 22.66
CA ASP A 556 22.27 6.90 23.86
C ASP A 556 23.59 6.16 23.53
N THR A 557 24.40 6.76 22.64
CA THR A 557 25.61 6.13 22.05
C THR A 557 26.86 7.03 22.13
N ASP A 558 26.84 8.03 23.02
CA ASP A 558 27.93 8.99 23.25
C ASP A 558 28.37 9.85 22.05
N ILE A 559 27.59 9.87 20.98
CA ILE A 559 27.82 10.75 19.83
C ILE A 559 27.36 12.16 20.20
N LYS A 560 28.25 13.15 20.08
CA LYS A 560 27.95 14.54 20.49
C LYS A 560 28.25 15.53 19.38
N TRP A 561 27.45 16.57 19.30
CA TRP A 561 27.68 17.68 18.37
C TRP A 561 28.85 18.55 18.85
N ASN A 562 29.84 18.74 17.99
CA ASN A 562 30.96 19.64 18.19
C ASN A 562 30.70 20.96 17.47
N VAL A 563 30.38 21.99 18.25
CA VAL A 563 30.03 23.33 17.74
C VAL A 563 31.21 23.99 17.02
N SER A 564 32.46 23.78 17.46
CA SER A 564 33.62 24.44 16.84
C SER A 564 34.02 23.81 15.52
N LYS A 565 33.90 22.48 15.40
CA LYS A 565 34.20 21.73 14.17
C LYS A 565 33.04 21.66 13.19
N TYR A 566 31.81 21.97 13.63
CA TYR A 566 30.59 21.72 12.88
C TYR A 566 30.46 20.24 12.45
N THR A 567 30.79 19.33 13.36
CA THR A 567 30.76 17.89 13.15
C THR A 567 30.27 17.16 14.39
N PHE A 568 29.75 15.95 14.23
CA PHE A 568 29.57 15.00 15.31
C PHE A 568 30.90 14.32 15.64
N ASP A 569 31.31 14.40 16.91
CA ASP A 569 32.45 13.67 17.44
C ASP A 569 32.04 12.25 17.79
N LEU A 570 32.77 11.28 17.21
CA LEU A 570 32.66 9.88 17.57
C LEU A 570 33.58 9.63 18.76
N VAL A 571 33.03 9.67 19.98
CA VAL A 571 33.83 9.34 21.16
C VAL A 571 34.19 7.85 21.07
N SER A 572 35.48 7.54 20.88
CA SER A 572 35.97 6.18 21.12
C SER A 572 35.64 5.86 22.56
N ALA A 573 34.89 4.78 22.80
CA ALA A 573 34.64 4.37 24.16
C ALA A 573 35.99 4.14 24.82
N LYS A 574 36.38 5.00 25.77
CA LYS A 574 37.33 4.57 26.79
C LYS A 574 36.65 3.37 27.43
N THR A 575 37.25 2.20 27.23
CA THR A 575 36.82 0.91 27.74
C THR A 575 36.73 0.97 29.25
N THR A 576 35.61 1.49 29.76
CA THR A 576 35.07 1.06 31.03
C THR A 576 34.01 0.06 30.59
N GLU A 577 34.30 -1.23 30.79
CA GLU A 577 33.42 -2.34 30.49
C GLU A 577 32.08 -2.18 31.23
N ARG A 578 31.19 -1.34 30.72
CA ARG A 578 29.76 -1.62 30.83
C ARG A 578 29.52 -2.72 29.82
N HIS A 579 29.49 -3.95 30.33
CA HIS A 579 29.16 -5.16 29.58
C HIS A 579 28.15 -4.85 28.48
N GLN A 580 28.47 -5.30 27.26
CA GLN A 580 27.46 -5.55 26.23
C GLN A 580 26.49 -6.60 26.80
N MET A 581 25.52 -6.16 27.60
CA MET A 581 24.36 -6.96 27.94
C MET A 581 23.66 -7.24 26.63
N THR A 582 23.45 -8.52 26.32
CA THR A 582 22.60 -8.88 25.20
C THR A 582 21.20 -8.32 25.49
N LEU A 583 20.54 -7.75 24.47
CA LEU A 583 19.21 -7.13 24.62
C LEU A 583 18.14 -8.10 25.18
N SER A 584 18.41 -9.41 25.19
CA SER A 584 17.63 -10.45 25.88
C SER A 584 17.74 -10.43 27.42
N GLU A 585 18.86 -9.98 28.00
CA GLU A 585 19.15 -9.99 29.44
C GLU A 585 18.49 -8.83 30.21
N ILE A 586 18.07 -7.78 29.52
CA ILE A 586 17.32 -6.67 30.13
C ILE A 586 15.90 -7.12 30.51
N SER A 587 15.32 -8.11 29.79
CA SER A 587 13.98 -8.62 30.09
C SER A 587 13.93 -9.49 31.36
N SER A 588 15.05 -10.09 31.79
CA SER A 588 15.10 -10.99 32.95
C SER A 588 15.34 -10.30 34.29
N LYS A 589 15.65 -8.98 34.31
CA LYS A 589 15.95 -8.24 35.55
C LYS A 589 14.80 -7.37 36.08
N ILE A 590 13.62 -7.37 35.43
CA ILE A 590 12.43 -6.71 35.97
C ILE A 590 11.69 -7.70 36.88
N ASN A 591 12.19 -7.85 38.10
CA ASN A 591 11.47 -8.57 39.15
C ASN A 591 10.43 -7.61 39.76
N ILE A 592 9.16 -7.85 39.48
CA ILE A 592 8.03 -7.09 40.02
C ILE A 592 7.92 -7.41 41.51
N LYS A 593 8.27 -6.45 42.39
CA LYS A 593 7.79 -6.48 43.78
C LYS A 593 6.34 -6.00 43.81
N PRO A 594 5.43 -6.69 44.53
CA PRO A 594 4.03 -6.29 44.62
C PRO A 594 3.89 -4.97 45.41
N GLN A 595 3.10 -4.04 44.87
CA GLN A 595 2.75 -2.77 45.51
C GLN A 595 1.89 -3.01 46.76
N GLN A 596 2.38 -2.56 47.92
CA GLN A 596 1.50 -2.11 49.00
C GLN A 596 1.10 -0.66 48.76
N LYS A 597 -0.20 -0.41 48.77
CA LYS A 597 -0.82 0.92 48.80
C LYS A 597 -0.42 1.66 50.07
N GLN A 598 0.01 2.91 49.95
CA GLN A 598 -0.36 3.94 50.92
C GLN A 598 -0.30 5.34 50.31
N SER A 599 -1.19 6.18 50.85
CA SER A 599 -1.73 7.41 50.31
C SER A 599 -1.02 8.66 50.82
N ASP A 600 -1.35 9.76 50.13
CA ASP A 600 -1.52 11.13 50.63
C ASP A 600 -0.39 12.17 50.57
N SER A 601 -0.78 13.25 49.88
CA SER A 601 -0.70 14.67 50.25
C SER A 601 0.26 15.59 49.49
N SER A 602 -0.37 16.40 48.63
CA SER A 602 -0.22 17.85 48.41
C SER A 602 1.16 18.50 48.34
N LYS A 603 1.41 19.23 47.23
CA LYS A 603 1.20 20.69 47.18
C LYS A 603 1.34 21.26 45.75
N ARG A 604 0.33 22.04 45.35
CA ARG A 604 0.28 22.95 44.20
C ARG A 604 1.25 24.12 44.40
N VAL A 605 1.91 24.54 43.33
CA VAL A 605 2.26 25.95 43.08
C VAL A 605 1.99 26.24 41.59
N GLU A 606 1.09 27.18 41.33
CA GLU A 606 0.79 27.76 40.03
C GLU A 606 1.73 28.95 39.75
N HIS A 607 2.19 29.12 38.51
CA HIS A 607 2.06 30.41 37.82
C HIS A 607 2.29 30.30 36.29
N SER A 608 1.23 30.68 35.56
CA SER A 608 1.20 31.55 34.38
C SER A 608 2.00 31.18 33.12
N ALA A 609 1.28 30.66 32.11
CA ALA A 609 1.65 30.77 30.70
C ALA A 609 0.46 31.30 29.88
N ASN A 610 0.46 32.60 29.59
CA ASN A 610 -0.34 33.19 28.51
C ASN A 610 0.43 33.04 27.20
N GLN A 611 0.04 32.08 26.35
CA GLN A 611 0.29 32.09 24.91
C GLN A 611 -0.91 31.50 24.17
N PRO A 612 -1.30 32.05 23.01
CA PRO A 612 -2.54 31.73 22.33
C PRO A 612 -2.51 30.30 21.77
N LEU A 613 -3.57 29.54 22.10
CA LEU A 613 -3.87 28.21 21.57
C LEU A 613 -3.95 28.24 20.03
N GLN A 614 -2.86 27.87 19.36
CA GLN A 614 -2.91 27.37 17.99
C GLN A 614 -3.71 26.04 18.00
N LYS A 615 -4.95 26.08 17.50
CA LYS A 615 -5.77 24.89 17.25
C LYS A 615 -5.06 24.00 16.22
N ARG A 616 -4.31 23.01 16.71
CA ARG A 616 -3.95 21.82 15.93
C ARG A 616 -5.23 21.07 15.57
N ALA A 617 -5.40 20.72 14.30
CA ALA A 617 -6.39 19.73 13.90
C ALA A 617 -6.12 18.43 14.69
N LYS A 618 -7.10 18.05 15.52
CA LYS A 618 -7.05 16.82 16.30
C LYS A 618 -7.05 15.64 15.31
N ILE A 619 -6.20 14.65 15.55
CA ILE A 619 -6.26 13.36 14.88
C ILE A 619 -7.55 12.70 15.34
N ILE A 620 -8.46 12.42 14.41
CA ILE A 620 -9.72 11.73 14.67
C ILE A 620 -9.60 10.33 14.06
N THR A 621 -9.71 9.29 14.89
CA THR A 621 -9.84 7.90 14.42
C THR A 621 -11.19 7.69 13.70
N VAL A 622 -11.34 6.71 12.82
CA VAL A 622 -12.61 6.46 12.09
C VAL A 622 -13.78 6.27 13.07
N THR A 623 -13.54 5.57 14.17
CA THR A 623 -14.51 5.36 15.25
C THR A 623 -14.84 6.66 15.99
N GLU A 624 -13.86 7.53 16.25
CA GLU A 624 -14.13 8.86 16.83
C GLU A 624 -14.83 9.80 15.84
N LEU A 625 -14.63 9.63 14.53
CA LEU A 625 -15.30 10.39 13.49
C LEU A 625 -16.78 9.96 13.42
N GLU A 626 -17.04 8.65 13.43
CA GLU A 626 -18.38 8.08 13.49
C GLU A 626 -19.11 8.45 14.80
N THR A 627 -18.41 8.46 15.94
CA THR A 627 -18.97 8.87 17.24
C THR A 627 -19.23 10.38 17.30
N HIS A 628 -18.34 11.19 16.72
CA HIS A 628 -18.53 12.65 16.62
C HIS A 628 -19.68 12.99 15.65
N PHE A 629 -19.88 12.22 14.58
CA PHE A 629 -21.03 12.37 13.69
C PHE A 629 -22.33 11.87 14.33
N ALA A 630 -22.29 10.79 15.12
CA ALA A 630 -23.45 10.33 15.90
C ALA A 630 -23.88 11.35 16.97
N ASN A 631 -22.92 11.97 17.67
CA ASN A 631 -23.19 12.97 18.70
C ASN A 631 -23.69 14.29 18.11
N VAL A 632 -23.21 14.71 16.94
CA VAL A 632 -23.73 15.88 16.22
C VAL A 632 -25.16 15.63 15.71
N ARG A 633 -25.47 14.40 15.25
CA ARG A 633 -26.83 13.98 14.88
C ARG A 633 -27.80 13.90 16.06
N GLN A 634 -27.31 13.60 17.27
CA GLN A 634 -28.11 13.62 18.50
C GLN A 634 -28.30 15.05 19.05
N ALA A 635 -27.31 15.93 18.92
CA ALA A 635 -27.42 17.31 19.39
C ALA A 635 -28.46 18.15 18.62
N TYR A 636 -28.77 17.78 17.37
CA TYR A 636 -29.85 18.39 16.57
C TYR A 636 -31.22 17.76 16.80
N ASN A 637 -31.30 16.64 17.53
CA ASN A 637 -32.53 15.94 17.86
C ASN A 637 -32.76 15.96 19.38
N SER A 638 -33.13 17.12 19.92
CA SER A 638 -33.88 17.14 21.17
C SER A 638 -35.26 17.77 20.92
N PRO A 639 -36.31 16.98 21.11
CA PRO A 639 -37.29 17.39 22.11
C PRO A 639 -37.59 16.28 23.13
N LEU A 640 -37.57 16.68 24.40
CA LEU A 640 -38.39 16.29 25.55
C LEU A 640 -38.65 14.80 25.88
N GLU A 641 -38.39 14.50 27.16
CA GLU A 641 -38.64 13.27 27.92
C GLU A 641 -39.98 12.57 27.66
N ASN A 642 -39.98 11.23 27.64
CA ASN A 642 -40.69 10.44 28.67
C ASN A 642 -40.37 8.93 28.70
N LYS A 643 -40.68 8.34 29.86
CA LYS A 643 -40.18 7.12 30.53
C LYS A 643 -40.64 5.73 30.00
N LYS A 644 -39.69 4.77 30.14
CA LYS A 644 -39.77 3.35 30.63
C LYS A 644 -40.68 2.29 29.94
N LYS A 645 -40.10 1.12 29.57
CA LYS A 645 -40.20 -0.20 30.28
C LYS A 645 -39.66 -1.40 29.48
N ASP A 646 -38.60 -2.02 30.03
CA ASP A 646 -38.33 -3.45 30.31
C ASP A 646 -38.96 -4.64 29.51
N LEU A 647 -38.04 -5.50 29.02
CA LEU A 647 -37.95 -7.00 29.16
C LEU A 647 -38.75 -7.97 28.22
N PRO A 648 -38.45 -9.30 28.16
CA PRO A 648 -37.56 -9.93 27.15
C PRO A 648 -38.03 -11.30 26.55
N ASN A 649 -37.19 -11.87 25.67
CA ASN A 649 -36.80 -13.28 25.46
C ASN A 649 -37.77 -14.48 25.26
N SER A 650 -37.21 -15.45 24.49
CA SER A 650 -37.53 -16.88 24.33
C SER A 650 -38.47 -17.22 23.16
N ALA A 651 -38.40 -18.34 22.43
CA ALA A 651 -37.72 -19.64 22.54
C ALA A 651 -37.74 -20.31 21.13
N LYS A 652 -36.67 -20.98 20.67
CA LYS A 652 -36.45 -22.46 20.58
C LYS A 652 -37.09 -23.24 19.42
N HIS A 653 -36.32 -24.27 18.99
CA HIS A 653 -36.64 -25.53 18.26
C HIS A 653 -36.66 -25.45 16.72
N ALA A 654 -36.18 -26.42 15.91
CA ALA A 654 -35.47 -27.70 16.04
C ALA A 654 -34.98 -28.09 14.61
N VAL A 655 -33.71 -28.49 14.40
CA VAL A 655 -33.21 -29.85 14.08
C VAL A 655 -33.87 -30.57 12.89
N GLN A 656 -33.08 -30.86 11.84
CA GLN A 656 -32.99 -32.20 11.24
C GLN A 656 -31.71 -32.35 10.37
N GLN A 657 -31.07 -33.50 10.54
CA GLN A 657 -29.84 -33.99 9.91
C GLN A 657 -30.14 -34.65 8.56
N GLU A 658 -29.15 -34.72 7.66
CA GLU A 658 -28.81 -35.95 6.92
C GLU A 658 -27.36 -35.86 6.38
N GLU A 659 -26.55 -36.85 6.78
CA GLU A 659 -25.29 -37.30 6.19
C GLU A 659 -25.61 -38.03 4.84
N ASP A 660 -24.77 -38.28 3.83
CA ASP A 660 -23.38 -38.73 3.86
C ASP A 660 -22.75 -38.77 2.43
N VAL A 661 -21.42 -38.65 2.38
CA VAL A 661 -20.43 -39.33 1.49
C VAL A 661 -20.59 -39.32 -0.06
N THR A 662 -19.62 -38.69 -0.75
CA THR A 662 -18.70 -39.35 -1.71
C THR A 662 -17.58 -38.39 -2.17
N GLY A 663 -16.36 -38.93 -2.28
CA GLY A 663 -15.11 -38.18 -2.34
C GLY A 663 -14.58 -37.75 -3.73
N SER A 664 -13.69 -36.76 -3.65
CA SER A 664 -12.45 -36.51 -4.41
C SER A 664 -12.38 -36.82 -5.91
N LEU A 665 -12.22 -35.78 -6.74
CA LEU A 665 -11.12 -35.61 -7.73
C LEU A 665 -11.25 -34.30 -8.55
N CYS A 666 -10.57 -33.23 -8.14
CA CYS A 666 -9.86 -32.26 -9.01
C CYS A 666 -9.29 -31.10 -8.18
N SER A 667 -8.01 -31.16 -7.87
CA SER A 667 -7.25 -30.07 -7.26
C SER A 667 -6.82 -29.08 -8.34
N SER A 668 -7.50 -27.94 -8.43
CA SER A 668 -6.98 -26.61 -8.88
C SER A 668 -8.11 -25.68 -9.32
N ILE A 669 -8.96 -25.26 -8.37
CA ILE A 669 -9.86 -24.12 -8.57
C ILE A 669 -9.88 -23.31 -7.26
N SER A 670 -9.16 -22.17 -7.21
CA SER A 670 -9.41 -21.17 -6.17
C SER A 670 -10.60 -20.31 -6.62
N ALA A 671 -11.81 -20.80 -6.36
CA ALA A 671 -13.01 -19.98 -6.46
C ALA A 671 -13.24 -19.27 -5.13
N TYR A 672 -13.35 -17.96 -5.27
CA TYR A 672 -13.59 -16.93 -4.27
C TYR A 672 -14.95 -17.12 -3.56
N SER A 673 -14.97 -16.91 -2.25
CA SER A 673 -16.16 -16.39 -1.55
C SER A 673 -15.71 -15.39 -0.48
N ASP A 674 -16.38 -14.23 -0.45
CA ASP A 674 -16.33 -13.30 0.68
C ASP A 674 -17.38 -13.74 1.71
N GLU A 675 -16.96 -13.78 2.97
CA GLU A 675 -17.74 -13.81 4.22
C GLU A 675 -18.48 -15.11 4.63
N ALA A 676 -17.94 -15.74 5.68
CA ALA A 676 -18.74 -16.26 6.79
C ALA A 676 -17.92 -16.17 8.09
N ASN A 677 -18.19 -15.14 8.91
CA ASN A 677 -17.88 -15.17 10.33
C ASN A 677 -18.89 -16.10 11.01
N VAL A 678 -18.44 -17.27 11.47
CA VAL A 678 -19.16 -18.06 12.48
C VAL A 678 -18.18 -18.36 13.59
N SER A 679 -18.40 -17.72 14.74
CA SER A 679 -17.73 -18.02 16.01
C SER A 679 -18.28 -19.32 16.58
N VAL A 680 -17.42 -20.31 16.81
CA VAL A 680 -17.74 -21.47 17.66
C VAL A 680 -17.01 -21.27 19.00
N GLN A 681 -17.78 -21.11 20.07
CA GLN A 681 -17.30 -21.22 21.44
C GLN A 681 -17.07 -22.69 21.77
N VAL A 682 -15.90 -22.99 22.33
CA VAL A 682 -15.59 -24.25 22.99
C VAL A 682 -15.95 -24.08 24.47
N PRO A 683 -16.88 -24.87 25.04
CA PRO A 683 -16.95 -25.05 26.48
C PRO A 683 -16.07 -26.22 26.91
N GLU A 684 -15.27 -25.94 27.92
CA GLU A 684 -14.43 -26.85 28.69
C GLU A 684 -15.22 -28.05 29.21
N THR A 685 -14.68 -29.26 29.06
CA THR A 685 -15.04 -30.41 29.89
C THR A 685 -14.00 -30.61 31.00
N PRO A 686 -14.43 -30.74 32.27
CA PRO A 686 -13.61 -31.33 33.32
C PRO A 686 -13.83 -32.85 33.42
N ILE A 687 -12.72 -33.59 33.48
CA ILE A 687 -12.41 -34.72 34.38
C ILE A 687 -13.42 -35.89 34.57
N SER A 688 -13.04 -37.04 33.98
CA SER A 688 -12.97 -38.43 34.53
C SER A 688 -14.20 -39.34 34.72
N LYS A 689 -13.83 -40.64 34.67
CA LYS A 689 -14.54 -41.91 34.98
C LYS A 689 -15.37 -42.44 33.82
N GLY A 690 -15.18 -43.64 33.27
CA GLY A 690 -14.34 -44.77 33.67
C GLY A 690 -15.11 -46.06 33.36
N LYS A 691 -14.58 -46.85 32.43
CA LYS A 691 -14.53 -48.33 32.36
C LYS A 691 -14.29 -48.75 30.91
#